data_AF-A0A8H7VS96-F1
#
_entry.id   AF-A0A8H7VS96-F1
#
_cell.length_a   1.000
_cell.length_b   1.000
_cell.length_c   1.000
_cell.angle_alpha   90.00
_cell.angle_beta   90.00
_cell.angle_gamma   90.00
#
_symmetry.space_group_name_H-M   'P 1'
#
loop_
_entity.id
_entity.type
_entity.pdbx_description
1 polymer ?
#
loop_
_entity_poly.entity_id
_entity_poly.type
_entity_poly.pdbx_seq_one_letter_code
_entity_poly.pdbx_strand_id
1 'polypeptide(L)'
;MAGSQTTANNKSLKTGIHILISALLALLLSFSILRYITEPQDNDRCHGMLNQGKWMTEEYKEWQPSGCLAKKYGTQDISHCIGHSKVIYIGDSIMREQYYSMAEFLGLTKPSRQQIHEDQTTYSKKHDVTFEMWWDPYLNTSKTIDLLKGKSKTKPSILIMGSGVWYMRRTGANYLSGWKEAIDRIFDGASQHTIADRILLSPVEIVQRDLLSKERINTLTHDKITIMNNYLKERENTLYNPVTPLVVPFVWNEIVISSKNQTLDGLHFLEPVTRAQAQLALNYRCNEQLAPKTFPMDTTCCFTYPTPVWYQSTIFLFFLIFVPIGFFVLYSSSAIDQIIRCLSLVFPSSYETLIALFIFGLSLIYMYLGDRSQLFGKIYKQFNVSTFSSLMMIMVVLGAATVKSNHDQNKDAGFLNRDQTDEWKGWMQLIILIYHFIGASRIPGIYNPVRVLVAAYLFQTGYGHFFFFYKKADFGAARVLNVMVRLNMLTCVLAYTMKTDYLFYYFSPLVSFWFGVIWITMRIMSRYNKKAAFLLTKMAVMAILTGFIIHYPGILEAVFNALSFLFKIKWDVVEWRFRLSLDAWIVYIGMLCAYATIQLGEYKISQNHPSIWKVAKVFALILSAVSMVGFFIFELTQSKTSYTVYHPYISWIPILSFVIIRNFSRRGRNTYSRFFAFIGKISLETFIGQFHMWLAADTKALLVVLPNASWVVKSSIGWWINLLVSSLVFVFICYHLSQATGTLTRWICSGAQKSQSTAAAAGPTTTKTTTNNADSVPLLPTNSKDEGDDSSSSSSLNDKPVQGGPAKLMVERDSEDSVIDIDSPWDDSLYEKPVWYKTMYHSIVQNYWIRSMIYLILMGVVNRFCV
;
A
#
# COMPACT_ATOMS: atom_id res chain seq x y z
N MET A 1 -32.54 7.35 -33.31
CA MET A 1 -31.93 8.65 -32.92
C MET A 1 -31.72 8.83 -31.41
N ALA A 2 -32.60 8.32 -30.53
CA ALA A 2 -32.41 8.44 -29.07
C ALA A 2 -31.14 7.71 -28.52
N GLY A 3 -30.78 6.54 -29.06
CA GLY A 3 -29.63 5.74 -28.59
C GLY A 3 -28.23 6.31 -28.93
N SER A 4 -28.08 7.06 -30.03
CA SER A 4 -26.78 7.69 -30.35
C SER A 4 -26.54 8.97 -29.55
N GLN A 5 -27.60 9.70 -29.18
CA GLN A 5 -27.51 10.85 -28.27
C GLN A 5 -27.15 10.42 -26.84
N THR A 6 -27.69 9.30 -26.32
CA THR A 6 -27.36 8.83 -24.96
C THR A 6 -25.91 8.35 -24.86
N THR A 7 -25.39 7.68 -25.90
CA THR A 7 -24.01 7.19 -25.95
C THR A 7 -22.99 8.31 -26.12
N ALA A 8 -23.30 9.35 -26.92
CA ALA A 8 -22.48 10.56 -27.03
C ALA A 8 -22.43 11.34 -25.71
N ASN A 9 -23.58 11.52 -25.04
CA ASN A 9 -23.66 12.21 -23.74
C ASN A 9 -22.86 11.47 -22.65
N ASN A 10 -22.92 10.12 -22.62
CA ASN A 10 -22.14 9.32 -21.66
C ASN A 10 -20.63 9.39 -21.92
N LYS A 11 -20.19 9.44 -23.19
CA LYS A 11 -18.77 9.63 -23.54
C LYS A 11 -18.28 11.02 -23.12
N SER A 12 -19.06 12.06 -23.41
CA SER A 12 -18.75 13.45 -23.01
C SER A 12 -18.62 13.58 -21.49
N LEU A 13 -19.58 13.04 -20.73
CA LEU A 13 -19.56 13.05 -19.27
C LEU A 13 -18.33 12.32 -18.69
N LYS A 14 -18.01 11.13 -19.21
CA LYS A 14 -16.85 10.36 -18.78
C LYS A 14 -15.55 11.14 -19.02
N THR A 15 -15.39 11.72 -20.21
CA THR A 15 -14.21 12.55 -20.55
C THR A 15 -14.12 13.77 -19.63
N GLY A 16 -15.23 14.46 -19.37
CA GLY A 16 -15.28 15.59 -18.43
C GLY A 16 -14.82 15.21 -17.02
N ILE A 17 -15.28 14.08 -16.48
CA ILE A 17 -14.84 13.56 -15.17
C ILE A 17 -13.34 13.25 -15.17
N HIS A 18 -12.83 12.62 -16.23
CA HIS A 18 -11.39 12.32 -16.32
C HIS A 18 -10.52 13.57 -16.36
N ILE A 19 -10.93 14.60 -17.11
CA ILE A 19 -10.23 15.88 -17.17
C ILE A 19 -10.24 16.55 -15.79
N LEU A 20 -11.39 16.58 -15.11
CA LEU A 20 -11.53 17.18 -13.80
C LEU A 20 -10.60 16.55 -12.75
N ILE A 21 -10.57 15.21 -12.68
CA ILE A 21 -9.70 14.50 -11.72
C ILE A 21 -8.22 14.65 -12.09
N SER A 22 -7.88 14.66 -13.37
CA SER A 22 -6.50 14.90 -13.82
C SER A 22 -6.04 16.32 -13.47
N ALA A 23 -6.90 17.32 -13.67
CA ALA A 23 -6.64 18.70 -13.28
C ALA A 23 -6.49 18.83 -11.75
N LEU A 24 -7.33 18.14 -10.98
CA LEU A 24 -7.20 18.07 -9.53
C LEU A 24 -5.86 17.48 -9.10
N LEU A 25 -5.44 16.35 -9.68
CA LEU A 25 -4.14 15.73 -9.39
C LEU A 25 -2.98 16.67 -9.72
N ALA A 26 -3.01 17.30 -10.91
CA ALA A 26 -2.00 18.26 -11.31
C ALA A 26 -1.95 19.46 -10.36
N LEU A 27 -3.10 19.99 -9.96
CA LEU A 27 -3.21 21.10 -9.01
C LEU A 27 -2.65 20.72 -7.63
N LEU A 28 -2.97 19.54 -7.11
CA LEU A 28 -2.42 19.05 -5.84
C LEU A 28 -0.89 18.92 -5.88
N LEU A 29 -0.36 18.36 -6.96
CA LEU A 29 1.08 18.23 -7.16
C LEU A 29 1.75 19.60 -7.28
N SER A 30 1.20 20.50 -8.09
CA SER A 30 1.71 21.86 -8.26
C SER A 30 1.73 22.64 -6.95
N PHE A 31 0.65 22.61 -6.16
CA PHE A 31 0.62 23.27 -4.85
C PHE A 31 1.61 22.65 -3.85
N SER A 32 1.74 21.33 -3.86
CA SER A 32 2.69 20.65 -2.97
C SER A 32 4.14 20.99 -3.34
N ILE A 33 4.45 21.03 -4.64
CA ILE A 33 5.78 21.42 -5.14
C ILE A 33 6.04 22.90 -4.84
N LEU A 34 5.06 23.77 -5.09
CA LEU A 34 5.17 25.19 -4.78
C LEU A 34 5.49 25.39 -3.30
N ARG A 35 4.75 24.72 -2.40
CA ARG A 35 5.00 24.77 -0.95
C ARG A 35 6.42 24.31 -0.60
N TYR A 36 6.88 23.20 -1.16
CA TYR A 36 8.22 22.67 -0.94
C TYR A 36 9.35 23.64 -1.39
N ILE A 37 9.07 24.46 -2.42
CA ILE A 37 10.01 25.48 -2.89
C ILE A 37 9.93 26.75 -2.04
N THR A 38 8.73 27.19 -1.65
CA THR A 38 8.51 28.46 -0.94
C THR A 38 8.72 28.38 0.57
N GLU A 39 8.65 27.19 1.18
CA GLU A 39 8.84 26.95 2.62
C GLU A 39 10.03 26.01 2.89
N PRO A 40 11.26 26.36 2.48
CA PRO A 40 12.42 25.46 2.60
C PRO A 40 12.72 25.03 4.05
N GLN A 41 12.35 25.84 5.03
CA GLN A 41 12.48 25.55 6.46
C GLN A 41 11.64 24.35 6.93
N ASP A 42 10.60 23.93 6.19
CA ASP A 42 9.77 22.76 6.50
C ASP A 42 10.03 21.58 5.56
N ASN A 43 11.09 21.61 4.74
CA ASN A 43 11.39 20.55 3.79
C ASN A 43 11.76 19.21 4.44
N ASP A 44 12.16 19.22 5.71
CA ASP A 44 12.40 18.04 6.54
C ASP A 44 11.26 17.77 7.55
N ARG A 45 10.17 18.56 7.46
CA ARG A 45 9.02 18.59 8.37
C ARG A 45 9.34 18.93 9.83
N CYS A 46 10.52 19.49 10.08
CA CYS A 46 10.96 19.80 11.43
C CYS A 46 10.30 21.07 11.96
N HIS A 47 10.22 22.11 11.14
CA HIS A 47 9.56 23.36 11.50
C HIS A 47 8.07 23.14 11.85
N GLY A 48 7.33 22.38 11.04
CA GLY A 48 5.94 22.02 11.33
C GLY A 48 5.78 21.24 12.63
N MET A 49 6.66 20.27 12.89
CA MET A 49 6.66 19.50 14.14
C MET A 49 6.84 20.37 15.38
N LEU A 50 7.69 21.39 15.29
CA LEU A 50 8.05 22.27 16.40
C LEU A 50 7.08 23.43 16.62
N ASN A 51 6.12 23.64 15.71
CA ASN A 51 5.18 24.75 15.78
C ASN A 51 3.72 24.33 15.95
N GLN A 52 3.31 23.18 15.42
CA GLN A 52 1.88 22.85 15.31
C GLN A 52 1.59 21.37 15.55
N GLY A 53 0.46 21.08 16.20
CA GLY A 53 -0.04 19.71 16.33
C GLY A 53 -1.36 19.61 17.07
N LYS A 54 -1.70 18.38 17.49
CA LYS A 54 -2.91 18.09 18.26
C LYS A 54 -2.74 16.82 19.09
N TRP A 55 -3.35 16.79 20.28
CA TRP A 55 -3.55 15.56 21.04
C TRP A 55 -4.57 14.65 20.35
N MET A 56 -4.20 13.39 20.10
CA MET A 56 -5.06 12.44 19.38
C MET A 56 -6.07 11.73 20.29
N THR A 57 -5.80 11.66 21.58
CA THR A 57 -6.66 10.98 22.56
C THR A 57 -6.84 11.84 23.81
N GLU A 58 -7.94 11.61 24.54
CA GLU A 58 -8.24 12.34 25.77
C GLU A 58 -7.29 11.98 26.92
N GLU A 59 -6.60 10.84 26.84
CA GLU A 59 -5.59 10.45 27.83
C GLU A 59 -4.21 11.09 27.59
N TYR A 60 -4.07 11.94 26.56
CA TYR A 60 -2.83 12.68 26.26
C TYR A 60 -1.60 11.78 26.06
N LYS A 61 -1.81 10.58 25.48
CA LYS A 61 -0.74 9.58 25.26
C LYS A 61 -0.02 9.75 23.94
N GLU A 62 -0.61 10.47 22.99
CA GLU A 62 -0.09 10.59 21.64
C GLU A 62 -0.33 12.00 21.07
N TRP A 63 0.77 12.73 20.89
CA TRP A 63 0.79 14.01 20.19
C TRP A 63 1.00 13.75 18.69
N GLN A 64 0.18 14.38 17.85
CA GLN A 64 0.32 14.38 16.40
C GLN A 64 0.91 15.71 15.92
N PRO A 65 2.19 15.73 15.48
CA PRO A 65 2.75 16.84 14.73
C PRO A 65 1.96 17.18 13.46
N SER A 66 2.01 18.42 12.98
CA SER A 66 1.39 18.76 11.70
C SER A 66 2.14 18.13 10.53
N GLY A 67 1.61 17.05 9.96
CA GLY A 67 2.05 16.52 8.67
C GLY A 67 3.31 15.65 8.67
N CYS A 68 3.74 15.13 9.82
CA CYS A 68 4.78 14.10 9.88
C CYS A 68 4.56 13.12 11.05
N LEU A 69 5.33 12.02 11.04
CA LEU A 69 5.36 11.04 12.12
C LEU A 69 6.58 11.23 13.01
N ALA A 70 6.33 11.46 14.29
CA ALA A 70 7.37 11.44 15.31
C ALA A 70 7.76 9.99 15.66
N LYS A 71 8.99 9.78 16.09
CA LYS A 71 9.41 8.54 16.73
C LYS A 71 9.09 8.62 18.21
N LYS A 72 8.65 7.49 18.80
CA LYS A 72 8.57 7.34 20.26
C LYS A 72 9.90 6.77 20.74
N TYR A 73 10.69 7.59 21.41
CA TYR A 73 11.99 7.23 21.93
C TYR A 73 11.88 6.41 23.21
N GLY A 74 12.51 5.25 23.22
CA GLY A 74 12.76 4.46 24.42
C GLY A 74 14.19 4.59 24.93
N THR A 75 14.48 3.89 26.02
CA THR A 75 15.81 3.88 26.68
C THR A 75 16.95 3.53 25.73
N GLN A 76 16.77 2.52 24.86
CA GLN A 76 17.80 2.09 23.91
C GLN A 76 18.07 3.14 22.82
N ASP A 77 17.02 3.77 22.29
CA ASP A 77 17.17 4.83 21.27
C ASP A 77 17.95 6.01 21.83
N ILE A 78 17.63 6.44 23.05
CA ILE A 78 18.30 7.57 23.72
C ILE A 78 19.77 7.24 23.95
N SER A 79 20.07 6.04 24.45
CA SER A 79 21.44 5.58 24.66
C SER A 79 22.25 5.55 23.36
N HIS A 80 21.64 5.20 22.23
CA HIS A 80 22.33 5.14 20.94
C HIS A 80 22.50 6.52 20.28
N CYS A 81 21.54 7.44 20.47
CA CYS A 81 21.64 8.80 19.93
C CYS A 81 22.59 9.70 20.75
N ILE A 82 22.46 9.66 22.08
CA ILE A 82 23.05 10.62 23.02
C ILE A 82 24.19 10.00 23.84
N GLY A 83 24.40 8.68 23.77
CA GLY A 83 25.44 7.98 24.53
C GLY A 83 26.79 8.69 24.48
N HIS A 84 27.48 8.70 25.61
CA HIS A 84 28.76 9.41 25.83
C HIS A 84 28.67 10.94 25.79
N SER A 85 27.47 11.51 25.90
CA SER A 85 27.24 12.96 25.88
C SER A 85 26.37 13.43 27.06
N LYS A 86 26.08 14.73 27.05
CA LYS A 86 25.29 15.42 28.06
C LYS A 86 24.02 16.02 27.48
N VAL A 87 22.96 16.03 28.28
CA VAL A 87 21.75 16.85 28.07
C VAL A 87 21.70 17.86 29.20
N ILE A 88 21.67 19.14 28.85
CA ILE A 88 21.69 20.23 29.83
C ILE A 88 20.39 21.02 29.72
N TYR A 89 19.70 21.17 30.84
CA TYR A 89 18.59 22.09 31.04
C TYR A 89 19.07 23.31 31.83
N ILE A 90 18.71 24.52 31.42
CA ILE A 90 19.03 25.76 32.14
C ILE A 90 17.77 26.60 32.28
N GLY A 91 17.41 26.97 33.50
CA GLY A 91 16.27 27.88 33.71
C GLY A 91 15.63 27.75 35.08
N ASP A 92 14.31 27.85 35.10
CA ASP A 92 13.49 27.81 36.30
C ASP A 92 12.85 26.43 36.55
N SER A 93 11.78 26.42 37.36
CA SER A 93 11.10 25.19 37.75
C SER A 93 10.41 24.47 36.60
N ILE A 94 10.06 25.15 35.50
CA ILE A 94 9.48 24.51 34.30
C ILE A 94 10.53 23.63 33.62
N MET A 95 11.74 24.16 33.44
CA MET A 95 12.87 23.40 32.89
C MET A 95 13.27 22.23 33.78
N ARG A 96 13.15 22.40 35.10
CA ARG A 96 13.38 21.32 36.08
C ARG A 96 12.40 20.15 35.92
N GLU A 97 11.10 20.41 35.69
CA GLU A 97 10.13 19.33 35.49
C GLU A 97 10.31 18.61 34.14
N GLN A 98 10.70 19.34 33.08
CA GLN A 98 11.11 18.71 31.82
C GLN A 98 12.39 17.85 31.98
N TYR A 99 13.37 18.34 32.74
CA TYR A 99 14.58 17.59 33.10
C TYR A 99 14.25 16.26 33.77
N TYR A 100 13.34 16.25 34.75
CA TYR A 100 12.94 15.01 35.42
C TYR A 100 12.31 14.02 34.43
N SER A 101 11.45 14.50 33.54
CA SER A 101 10.77 13.67 32.54
C SER A 101 11.76 13.08 31.52
N MET A 102 12.78 13.85 31.14
CA MET A 102 13.85 13.38 30.25
C MET A 102 14.72 12.31 30.93
N ALA A 103 15.09 12.52 32.20
CA ALA A 103 15.89 11.55 32.96
C ALA A 103 15.13 10.24 33.21
N GLU A 104 13.81 10.30 33.41
CA GLU A 104 12.95 9.14 33.65
C GLU A 104 12.94 8.13 32.48
N PHE A 105 13.18 8.57 31.23
CA PHE A 105 13.32 7.64 30.11
C PHE A 105 14.47 6.62 30.28
N LEU A 106 15.47 6.95 31.10
CA LEU A 106 16.57 6.05 31.46
C LEU A 106 16.38 5.38 32.84
N GLY A 107 15.17 5.43 33.40
CA GLY A 107 14.84 4.85 34.70
C GLY A 107 15.45 5.60 35.89
N LEU A 108 15.85 6.86 35.68
CA LEU A 108 16.41 7.70 36.73
C LEU A 108 15.28 8.36 37.53
N THR A 109 15.23 8.11 38.84
CA THR A 109 14.16 8.60 39.71
C THR A 109 14.41 10.03 40.19
N LYS A 110 13.33 10.81 40.34
CA LYS A 110 13.36 12.13 40.98
C LYS A 110 13.94 12.02 42.41
N PRO A 111 14.95 12.83 42.79
CA PRO A 111 15.58 12.74 44.11
C PRO A 111 14.58 13.09 45.23
N SER A 112 14.70 12.39 46.37
CA SER A 112 13.78 12.48 47.52
C SER A 112 14.02 13.68 48.44
N ARG A 113 15.23 14.28 48.43
CA ARG A 113 15.55 15.52 49.14
C ARG A 113 15.52 16.70 48.17
N GLN A 114 14.58 17.62 48.38
CA GLN A 114 14.32 18.76 47.51
C GLN A 114 15.20 19.96 47.89
N GLN A 115 16.31 20.14 47.21
CA GLN A 115 16.82 21.49 46.95
C GLN A 115 16.29 21.89 45.57
N ILE A 116 15.15 22.58 45.59
CA ILE A 116 14.39 22.92 44.38
C ILE A 116 15.03 24.05 43.57
N HIS A 117 15.89 24.88 44.16
CA HIS A 117 16.47 26.05 43.52
C HIS A 117 18.00 25.96 43.40
N GLU A 118 18.51 24.83 42.92
CA GLU A 118 19.93 24.60 42.72
C GLU A 118 20.23 23.73 41.50
N ASP A 119 21.50 23.70 41.11
CA ASP A 119 22.00 22.82 40.06
C ASP A 119 21.86 21.35 40.47
N GLN A 120 21.36 20.52 39.55
CA GLN A 120 21.22 19.07 39.74
C GLN A 120 21.95 18.33 38.63
N THR A 121 22.55 17.19 38.96
CA THR A 121 23.22 16.33 37.98
C THR A 121 22.85 14.88 38.26
N THR A 122 22.39 14.19 37.22
CA THR A 122 22.09 12.76 37.28
C THR A 122 22.83 12.04 36.16
N TYR A 123 23.56 11.00 36.51
CA TYR A 123 24.36 10.21 35.57
C TYR A 123 23.81 8.78 35.45
N SER A 124 23.53 8.35 34.23
CA SER A 124 23.16 6.97 33.93
C SER A 124 24.41 6.17 33.56
N LYS A 125 25.00 5.47 34.53
CA LYS A 125 26.18 4.61 34.30
C LYS A 125 25.94 3.52 33.24
N LYS A 126 24.71 2.99 33.18
CA LYS A 126 24.34 1.92 32.24
C LYS A 126 24.34 2.38 30.78
N HIS A 127 23.97 3.63 30.54
CA HIS A 127 23.78 4.19 29.20
C HIS A 127 24.85 5.24 28.85
N ASP A 128 25.72 5.55 29.79
CA ASP A 128 26.76 6.58 29.74
C ASP A 128 26.24 7.94 29.27
N VAL A 129 25.14 8.40 29.89
CA VAL A 129 24.51 9.71 29.60
C VAL A 129 24.45 10.53 30.89
N THR A 130 24.82 11.80 30.80
CA THR A 130 24.68 12.75 31.92
C THR A 130 23.56 13.73 31.63
N PHE A 131 22.64 13.91 32.59
CA PHE A 131 21.64 14.96 32.59
C PHE A 131 22.00 16.00 33.64
N GLU A 132 22.11 17.27 33.24
CA GLU A 132 22.33 18.38 34.14
C GLU A 132 21.14 19.34 34.08
N MET A 133 20.73 19.85 35.24
CA MET A 133 19.80 20.97 35.37
C MET A 133 20.56 22.10 36.05
N TRP A 134 20.65 23.26 35.43
CA TRP A 134 21.28 24.45 36.00
C TRP A 134 20.18 25.43 36.42
N TRP A 135 20.16 25.78 37.70
CA TRP A 135 19.16 26.71 38.23
C TRP A 135 19.59 28.15 37.93
N ASP A 136 19.11 28.68 36.80
CA ASP A 136 19.43 30.02 36.33
C ASP A 136 18.21 30.66 35.66
N PRO A 137 17.19 31.07 36.45
CA PRO A 137 15.93 31.61 35.90
C PRO A 137 16.10 32.91 35.11
N TYR A 138 17.23 33.61 35.26
CA TYR A 138 17.57 34.86 34.56
C TYR A 138 18.59 34.67 33.43
N LEU A 139 19.13 33.45 33.25
CA LEU A 139 20.12 33.11 32.23
C LEU A 139 21.31 34.08 32.23
N ASN A 140 21.82 34.41 33.43
CA ASN A 140 22.85 35.43 33.63
C ASN A 140 23.96 35.01 34.59
N THR A 141 23.99 33.75 35.03
CA THR A 141 25.12 33.24 35.81
C THR A 141 26.39 33.19 34.96
N SER A 142 27.56 33.29 35.59
CA SER A 142 28.86 33.19 34.91
C SER A 142 28.99 31.89 34.12
N LYS A 143 28.50 30.78 34.70
CA LYS A 143 28.47 29.44 34.08
C LYS A 143 27.67 29.44 32.76
N THR A 144 26.46 29.99 32.76
CA THR A 144 25.63 30.10 31.55
C THR A 144 26.27 31.03 30.53
N ILE A 145 26.79 32.19 30.96
CA ILE A 145 27.43 33.16 30.07
C ILE A 145 28.68 32.58 29.41
N ASP A 146 29.53 31.86 30.14
CA ASP A 146 30.73 31.24 29.59
C ASP A 146 30.39 30.10 28.60
N LEU A 147 29.31 29.34 28.84
CA LEU A 147 28.78 28.39 27.86
C LEU A 147 28.35 29.10 26.56
N LEU A 148 27.55 30.17 26.67
CA LEU A 148 27.05 30.92 25.50
C LEU A 148 28.17 31.63 24.72
N LYS A 149 29.26 32.00 25.39
CA LYS A 149 30.49 32.54 24.78
C LYS A 149 31.42 31.46 24.21
N GLY A 150 30.98 30.20 24.15
CA GLY A 150 31.76 29.09 23.59
C GLY A 150 33.00 28.71 24.41
N LYS A 151 33.10 29.11 25.68
CA LYS A 151 34.26 28.80 26.55
C LYS A 151 34.15 27.46 27.27
N SER A 152 33.01 26.79 27.20
CA SER A 152 32.82 25.47 27.80
C SER A 152 33.68 24.41 27.11
N LYS A 153 34.41 23.61 27.89
CA LYS A 153 35.25 22.51 27.37
C LYS A 153 34.43 21.35 26.80
N THR A 154 33.26 21.08 27.37
CA THR A 154 32.37 20.00 26.95
C THR A 154 31.06 20.58 26.44
N LYS A 155 30.66 20.17 25.24
CA LYS A 155 29.43 20.64 24.59
C LYS A 155 28.35 19.58 24.76
N PRO A 156 27.14 19.94 25.23
CA PRO A 156 26.04 19.00 25.33
C PRO A 156 25.49 18.64 23.94
N SER A 157 24.94 17.43 23.81
CA SER A 157 24.20 17.06 22.60
C SER A 157 22.83 17.73 22.51
N ILE A 158 22.22 18.04 23.65
CA ILE A 158 20.98 18.81 23.70
C ILE A 158 21.13 19.86 24.79
N LEU A 159 20.97 21.13 24.40
CA LEU A 159 20.88 22.26 25.33
C LEU A 159 19.45 22.80 25.31
N ILE A 160 18.74 22.71 26.43
CA ILE A 160 17.38 23.24 26.59
C ILE A 160 17.41 24.40 27.58
N MET A 161 16.90 25.55 27.18
CA MET A 161 16.92 26.76 28.01
C MET A 161 15.52 27.34 28.14
N GLY A 162 15.18 27.90 29.30
CA GLY A 162 13.88 28.55 29.52
C GLY A 162 13.97 29.68 30.53
N SER A 163 13.25 30.77 30.26
CA SER A 163 13.16 31.94 31.15
C SER A 163 11.88 32.73 30.89
N GLY A 164 11.50 33.57 31.85
CA GLY A 164 10.48 34.60 31.67
C GLY A 164 9.57 34.77 32.89
N VAL A 165 9.15 33.67 33.52
CA VAL A 165 8.27 33.68 34.71
C VAL A 165 8.89 34.48 35.85
N TRP A 166 10.19 34.30 36.09
CA TRP A 166 10.90 35.01 37.15
C TRP A 166 11.07 36.51 36.87
N TYR A 167 11.38 36.90 35.63
CA TYR A 167 11.41 38.30 35.22
C TYR A 167 10.05 38.96 35.48
N MET A 168 8.96 38.37 34.98
CA MET A 168 7.61 38.93 35.16
C MET A 168 7.22 39.11 36.63
N ARG A 169 7.66 38.20 37.50
CA ARG A 169 7.31 38.19 38.93
C ARG A 169 8.21 39.07 39.79
N ARG A 170 9.50 39.20 39.47
CA ARG A 170 10.51 39.74 40.41
C ARG A 170 11.10 41.09 39.99
N THR A 171 11.05 41.46 38.72
CA THR A 171 11.78 42.65 38.23
C THR A 171 10.85 43.82 37.86
N GLY A 172 9.56 43.73 38.19
CA GLY A 172 8.60 44.83 38.03
C GLY A 172 8.50 45.32 36.57
N ALA A 173 8.68 46.62 36.37
CA ALA A 173 8.62 47.24 35.04
C ALA A 173 9.78 46.79 34.10
N ASN A 174 10.92 46.37 34.66
CA ASN A 174 12.11 45.98 33.90
C ASN A 174 12.08 44.52 33.42
N TYR A 175 10.95 43.81 33.59
CA TYR A 175 10.84 42.41 33.20
C TYR A 175 11.17 42.17 31.72
N LEU A 176 10.74 43.07 30.83
CA LEU A 176 10.89 42.87 29.41
C LEU A 176 12.32 43.19 28.94
N SER A 177 12.88 44.33 29.34
CA SER A 177 14.24 44.74 28.91
C SER A 177 15.29 43.75 29.36
N GLY A 178 15.30 43.40 30.66
CA GLY A 178 16.27 42.45 31.21
C GLY A 178 16.13 41.04 30.63
N TRP A 179 14.90 40.61 30.31
CA TRP A 179 14.66 39.34 29.65
C TRP A 179 15.11 39.36 28.19
N LYS A 180 14.83 40.45 27.44
CA LYS A 180 15.30 40.61 26.05
C LYS A 180 16.83 40.50 25.96
N GLU A 181 17.56 41.18 26.85
CA GLU A 181 19.02 41.07 26.91
C GLU A 181 19.50 39.62 27.14
N ALA A 182 18.79 38.86 27.98
CA ALA A 182 19.11 37.46 28.21
C ALA A 182 18.85 36.58 26.99
N ILE A 183 17.73 36.80 26.30
CA ILE A 183 17.38 36.11 25.06
C ILE A 183 18.38 36.45 23.95
N ASP A 184 18.72 37.73 23.76
CA ASP A 184 19.66 38.15 22.72
C ASP A 184 21.02 37.49 22.87
N ARG A 185 21.54 37.36 24.11
CA ARG A 185 22.77 36.61 24.37
C ARG A 185 22.73 35.16 23.89
N ILE A 186 21.57 34.51 23.96
CA ILE A 186 21.40 33.13 23.50
C ILE A 186 21.46 33.06 21.97
N PHE A 187 20.71 33.94 21.30
CA PHE A 187 20.71 34.02 19.83
C PHE A 187 22.09 34.38 19.28
N ASP A 188 22.78 35.33 19.92
CA ASP A 188 24.15 35.71 19.57
C ASP A 188 25.13 34.55 19.79
N GLY A 189 25.02 33.86 20.94
CA GLY A 189 25.82 32.68 21.24
C GLY A 189 25.64 31.57 20.20
N ALA A 190 24.40 31.26 19.83
CA ALA A 190 24.08 30.29 18.78
C ALA A 190 24.59 30.69 17.40
N SER A 191 24.58 32.00 17.09
CA SER A 191 25.03 32.52 15.80
C SER A 191 26.56 32.57 15.67
N GLN A 192 27.28 32.75 16.78
CA GLN A 192 28.72 33.01 16.77
C GLN A 192 29.56 31.80 17.22
N HIS A 193 29.00 30.89 18.01
CA HIS A 193 29.78 29.84 18.67
C HIS A 193 29.11 28.47 18.49
N THR A 194 29.94 27.41 18.56
CA THR A 194 29.48 26.03 18.65
C THR A 194 29.30 25.65 20.12
N ILE A 195 28.08 25.79 20.65
CA ILE A 195 27.79 25.65 22.08
C ILE A 195 27.09 24.33 22.45
N ALA A 196 26.42 23.69 21.50
CA ALA A 196 25.76 22.39 21.63
C ALA A 196 25.61 21.73 20.24
N ASP A 197 25.16 20.48 20.15
CA ASP A 197 24.74 19.93 18.84
C ASP A 197 23.42 20.55 18.39
N ARG A 198 22.49 20.77 19.33
CA ARG A 198 21.16 21.35 19.13
C ARG A 198 20.71 22.15 20.36
N ILE A 199 20.10 23.31 20.12
CA ILE A 199 19.53 24.17 21.16
C ILE A 199 18.01 24.22 21.01
N LEU A 200 17.28 24.05 22.11
CA LEU A 200 15.86 24.38 22.19
C LEU A 200 15.66 25.46 23.24
N LEU A 201 15.16 26.61 22.82
CA LEU A 201 14.79 27.70 23.72
C LEU A 201 13.29 27.64 23.96
N SER A 202 12.89 27.26 25.18
CA SER A 202 11.48 27.18 25.56
C SER A 202 10.77 28.51 25.29
N PRO A 203 9.59 28.50 24.63
CA PRO A 203 8.72 29.67 24.68
C PRO A 203 8.34 29.97 26.13
N VAL A 204 7.93 31.21 26.39
CA VAL A 204 7.36 31.58 27.69
C VAL A 204 6.05 30.81 27.84
N GLU A 205 6.00 29.94 28.85
CA GLU A 205 4.89 29.02 29.04
C GLU A 205 3.60 29.76 29.36
N ILE A 206 2.50 29.29 28.76
CA ILE A 206 1.18 29.84 28.99
C ILE A 206 0.60 29.21 30.26
N VAL A 207 0.41 30.05 31.28
CA VAL A 207 -0.04 29.67 32.62
C VAL A 207 -1.56 29.48 32.72
N GLN A 208 -2.01 28.59 33.62
CA GLN A 208 -3.41 28.37 33.92
C GLN A 208 -3.91 29.35 34.98
N ARG A 209 -4.41 30.49 34.52
CA ARG A 209 -4.76 31.63 35.38
C ARG A 209 -5.70 31.26 36.55
N ASP A 210 -6.64 30.36 36.33
CA ASP A 210 -7.65 29.96 37.32
C ASP A 210 -7.07 29.14 38.49
N LEU A 211 -5.89 28.56 38.32
CA LEU A 211 -5.19 27.76 39.33
C LEU A 211 -4.05 28.53 40.01
N LEU A 212 -3.73 29.73 39.53
CA LEU A 212 -2.65 30.54 40.09
C LEU A 212 -3.05 31.15 41.44
N SER A 213 -2.08 31.25 42.36
CA SER A 213 -2.21 32.09 43.56
C SER A 213 -2.47 33.56 43.21
N LYS A 214 -3.15 34.31 44.08
CA LYS A 214 -3.45 35.75 43.88
C LYS A 214 -2.22 36.60 43.52
N GLU A 215 -1.07 36.33 44.14
CA GLU A 215 0.19 37.03 43.83
C GLU A 215 0.63 36.78 42.38
N ARG A 216 0.62 35.51 41.94
CA ARG A 216 0.99 35.12 40.58
C ARG A 216 0.04 35.67 39.53
N ILE A 217 -1.27 35.74 39.82
CA ILE A 217 -2.28 36.31 38.90
C ILE A 217 -1.94 37.76 38.53
N ASN A 218 -1.45 38.56 39.49
CA ASN A 218 -1.13 39.97 39.27
C ASN A 218 0.15 40.17 38.46
N THR A 219 1.08 39.20 38.50
CA THR A 219 2.39 39.34 37.84
C THR A 219 2.49 38.60 36.51
N LEU A 220 1.89 37.41 36.40
CA LEU A 220 1.96 36.49 35.25
C LEU A 220 0.74 36.69 34.34
N THR A 221 0.69 37.83 33.67
CA THR A 221 -0.44 38.18 32.81
C THR A 221 -0.27 37.62 31.40
N HIS A 222 -1.39 37.32 30.75
CA HIS A 222 -1.40 36.83 29.37
C HIS A 222 -0.72 37.83 28.41
N ASP A 223 -0.93 39.14 28.59
CA ASP A 223 -0.33 40.17 27.74
C ASP A 223 1.19 40.16 27.80
N LYS A 224 1.77 40.03 29.00
CA LYS A 224 3.24 39.95 29.15
C LYS A 224 3.80 38.69 28.47
N ILE A 225 3.15 37.55 28.67
CA ILE A 225 3.54 36.28 28.03
C ILE A 225 3.46 36.40 26.50
N THR A 226 2.40 37.02 25.98
CA THR A 226 2.22 37.25 24.54
C THR A 226 3.29 38.18 23.98
N ILE A 227 3.60 39.29 24.65
CA ILE A 227 4.67 40.22 24.24
C ILE A 227 6.03 39.49 24.17
N MET A 228 6.34 38.69 25.19
CA MET A 228 7.60 37.93 25.24
C MET A 228 7.66 36.86 24.14
N ASN A 229 6.60 36.07 23.97
CA ASN A 229 6.55 35.07 22.90
C ASN A 229 6.59 35.68 21.48
N ASN A 230 5.97 36.85 21.28
CA ASN A 230 6.06 37.58 20.01
C ASN A 230 7.50 38.01 19.71
N TYR A 231 8.24 38.45 20.73
CA TYR A 231 9.65 38.76 20.58
C TYR A 231 10.50 37.53 20.25
N LEU A 232 10.22 36.36 20.85
CA LEU A 232 10.89 35.11 20.44
C LEU A 232 10.65 34.78 18.96
N LYS A 233 9.41 34.95 18.46
CA LYS A 233 9.09 34.73 17.04
C LYS A 233 9.85 35.70 16.14
N GLU A 234 9.91 36.97 16.53
CA GLU A 234 10.67 37.99 15.81
C GLU A 234 12.15 37.60 15.71
N ARG A 235 12.77 37.18 16.82
CA ARG A 235 14.18 36.78 16.84
C ARG A 235 14.45 35.49 16.07
N GLU A 236 13.59 34.49 16.18
CA GLU A 236 13.69 33.26 15.38
C GLU A 236 13.64 33.56 13.87
N ASN A 237 12.78 34.48 13.42
CA ASN A 237 12.69 34.88 12.02
C ASN A 237 13.94 35.61 11.49
N THR A 238 14.76 36.17 12.38
CA THR A 238 16.04 36.80 12.05
C THR A 238 17.22 35.81 12.07
N LEU A 239 17.00 34.58 12.51
CA LEU A 239 18.05 33.59 12.68
C LEU A 239 18.30 32.82 11.38
N TYR A 240 19.25 33.32 10.58
CA TYR A 240 19.64 32.69 9.31
C TYR A 240 20.92 31.89 9.49
N ASN A 241 20.85 30.57 9.25
CA ASN A 241 21.98 29.64 9.28
C ASN A 241 22.91 29.80 10.51
N PRO A 242 22.39 29.63 11.74
CA PRO A 242 23.19 29.78 12.94
C PRO A 242 24.30 28.71 13.01
N VAL A 243 25.44 29.06 13.62
CA VAL A 243 26.57 28.14 13.83
C VAL A 243 26.16 26.94 14.69
N THR A 244 25.39 27.18 15.76
CA THR A 244 24.69 26.13 16.49
C THR A 244 23.19 26.20 16.16
N PRO A 245 22.58 25.12 15.63
CA PRO A 245 21.14 25.13 15.35
C PRO A 245 20.31 25.36 16.61
N LEU A 246 19.49 26.41 16.57
CA LEU A 246 18.59 26.83 17.63
C LEU A 246 17.16 26.90 17.09
N VAL A 247 16.22 26.41 17.88
CA VAL A 247 14.78 26.50 17.60
C VAL A 247 14.01 26.93 18.85
N VAL A 248 12.87 27.60 18.64
CA VAL A 248 11.89 27.87 19.69
C VAL A 248 10.67 26.96 19.46
N PRO A 249 10.49 25.87 20.23
CA PRO A 249 9.40 24.94 20.03
C PRO A 249 8.07 25.54 20.53
N PHE A 250 7.45 26.45 19.77
CA PHE A 250 6.15 27.04 20.09
C PHE A 250 5.04 25.99 20.26
N VAL A 251 5.22 24.79 19.69
CA VAL A 251 4.35 23.64 19.92
C VAL A 251 4.24 23.27 21.40
N TRP A 252 5.25 23.56 22.24
CA TRP A 252 5.15 23.32 23.68
C TRP A 252 4.00 24.12 24.32
N ASN A 253 3.72 25.33 23.83
CA ASN A 253 2.56 26.10 24.25
C ASN A 253 1.24 25.49 23.74
N GLU A 254 1.21 24.92 22.53
CA GLU A 254 0.01 24.21 22.06
C GLU A 254 -0.27 22.95 22.90
N ILE A 255 0.78 22.18 23.24
CA ILE A 255 0.69 20.96 24.05
C ILE A 255 0.07 21.27 25.43
N VAL A 256 0.57 22.29 26.11
CA VAL A 256 0.12 22.65 27.47
C VAL A 256 -1.29 23.24 27.48
N ILE A 257 -1.62 24.14 26.54
CA ILE A 257 -2.97 24.75 26.46
C ILE A 257 -4.04 23.71 26.14
N SER A 258 -3.71 22.74 25.28
CA SER A 258 -4.66 21.71 24.87
C SER A 258 -4.74 20.52 25.83
N SER A 259 -4.04 20.56 26.97
CA SER A 259 -4.05 19.52 28.00
C SER A 259 -4.86 19.90 29.24
N LYS A 260 -5.42 18.89 29.91
CA LYS A 260 -6.06 18.99 31.23
C LYS A 260 -5.17 18.49 32.37
N ASN A 261 -3.91 18.15 32.09
CA ASN A 261 -2.96 17.57 33.05
C ASN A 261 -2.15 18.65 33.78
N GLN A 262 -2.81 19.69 34.26
CA GLN A 262 -2.15 20.80 34.95
C GLN A 262 -2.02 20.49 36.45
N THR A 263 -0.96 20.96 37.07
CA THR A 263 -0.80 20.87 38.53
C THR A 263 -1.60 21.96 39.24
N LEU A 264 -1.82 21.78 40.55
CA LEU A 264 -2.64 22.68 41.37
C LEU A 264 -2.08 24.11 41.47
N ASP A 265 -0.82 24.34 41.08
CA ASP A 265 -0.19 25.65 41.19
C ASP A 265 -0.37 26.54 39.95
N GLY A 266 -1.04 26.00 38.91
CA GLY A 266 -1.34 26.67 37.65
C GLY A 266 -0.12 26.98 36.77
N LEU A 267 1.07 26.53 37.17
CA LEU A 267 2.32 26.79 36.48
C LEU A 267 2.91 25.51 35.89
N HIS A 268 2.88 24.37 36.59
CA HIS A 268 3.49 23.13 36.09
C HIS A 268 2.46 22.15 35.54
N PHE A 269 2.94 21.17 34.76
CA PHE A 269 2.13 20.10 34.17
C PHE A 269 2.62 18.72 34.61
N LEU A 270 1.72 17.73 34.59
CA LEU A 270 2.04 16.34 34.92
C LEU A 270 2.82 15.65 33.79
N GLU A 271 3.40 14.50 34.13
CA GLU A 271 4.31 13.71 33.29
C GLU A 271 3.87 13.52 31.83
N PRO A 272 2.59 13.25 31.47
CA PRO A 272 2.21 13.05 30.07
C PRO A 272 2.55 14.24 29.16
N VAL A 273 2.47 15.46 29.70
CA VAL A 273 2.76 16.71 28.98
C VAL A 273 4.26 16.93 28.84
N THR A 274 4.99 16.87 29.95
CA THR A 274 6.44 17.08 29.98
C THR A 274 7.19 15.97 29.24
N ARG A 275 6.67 14.73 29.28
CA ARG A 275 7.13 13.60 28.47
C ARG A 275 6.97 13.87 26.97
N ALA A 276 5.84 14.42 26.54
CA ALA A 276 5.63 14.77 25.12
C ALA A 276 6.58 15.88 24.67
N GLN A 277 6.81 16.90 25.50
CA GLN A 277 7.80 17.96 25.23
C GLN A 277 9.22 17.37 25.08
N ALA A 278 9.61 16.47 25.99
CA ALA A 278 10.91 15.79 25.95
C ALA A 278 11.06 14.85 24.74
N GLN A 279 10.00 14.12 24.36
CA GLN A 279 9.96 13.32 23.12
C GLN A 279 10.22 14.19 21.89
N LEU A 280 9.62 15.38 21.81
CA LEU A 280 9.86 16.30 20.68
C LEU A 280 11.30 16.82 20.63
N ALA A 281 11.91 17.10 21.78
CA ALA A 281 13.33 17.46 21.85
C ALA A 281 14.23 16.33 21.33
N LEU A 282 13.92 15.07 21.69
CA LEU A 282 14.62 13.91 21.15
C LEU A 282 14.39 13.75 19.64
N ASN A 283 13.17 13.95 19.15
CA ASN A 283 12.87 13.91 17.71
C ASN A 283 13.69 14.95 16.94
N TYR A 284 13.80 16.17 17.45
CA TYR A 284 14.60 17.24 16.86
C TYR A 284 16.09 16.88 16.75
N ARG A 285 16.66 16.25 17.79
CA ARG A 285 18.09 15.90 17.82
C ARG A 285 18.42 14.59 17.11
N CYS A 286 17.58 13.58 17.24
CA CYS A 286 17.96 12.19 17.00
C CYS A 286 17.37 11.58 15.73
N ASN A 287 16.28 12.14 15.16
CA ASN A 287 15.61 11.50 14.02
C ASN A 287 16.53 11.38 12.80
N GLU A 288 17.28 12.42 12.47
CA GLU A 288 18.19 12.36 11.32
C GLU A 288 19.31 11.33 11.50
N GLN A 289 19.79 11.15 12.74
CA GLN A 289 20.88 10.22 13.07
C GLN A 289 20.41 8.76 13.17
N LEU A 290 19.24 8.53 13.77
CA LEU A 290 18.78 7.19 14.15
C LEU A 290 17.73 6.58 13.22
N ALA A 291 16.97 7.39 12.49
CA ALA A 291 15.92 6.85 11.66
C ALA A 291 16.52 6.04 10.49
N PRO A 292 16.12 4.77 10.31
CA PRO A 292 16.64 3.96 9.24
C PRO A 292 16.32 4.61 7.89
N LYS A 293 17.36 4.82 7.06
CA LYS A 293 17.20 5.28 5.67
C LYS A 293 16.87 4.11 4.72
N THR A 294 16.35 3.02 5.27
CA THR A 294 15.94 1.80 4.58
C THR A 294 14.62 1.32 5.15
N PHE A 295 13.89 0.50 4.37
CA PHE A 295 12.67 -0.15 4.83
C PHE A 295 12.92 -0.95 6.13
N PRO A 296 12.01 -0.89 7.13
CA PRO A 296 10.84 -0.01 7.22
C PRO A 296 11.19 1.43 7.67
N MET A 297 10.62 2.42 6.98
CA MET A 297 10.72 3.86 7.29
C MET A 297 9.46 4.34 8.01
N ASP A 298 9.51 4.42 9.34
CA ASP A 298 8.36 4.78 10.19
C ASP A 298 8.47 6.16 10.87
N THR A 299 9.57 6.87 10.64
CA THR A 299 9.86 8.20 11.21
C THR A 299 10.00 9.21 10.08
N THR A 300 9.25 10.31 10.12
CA THR A 300 9.21 11.27 8.99
C THR A 300 9.30 12.74 9.42
N CYS A 301 9.32 13.05 10.72
CA CYS A 301 9.59 14.39 11.22
C CYS A 301 11.10 14.62 11.39
N CYS A 302 11.60 15.82 11.08
CA CYS A 302 13.03 16.17 11.18
C CYS A 302 13.92 15.11 10.50
N PHE A 303 13.53 14.74 9.27
CA PHE A 303 14.08 13.61 8.55
C PHE A 303 14.28 13.93 7.07
N THR A 304 15.49 13.70 6.57
CA THR A 304 15.79 13.79 5.14
C THR A 304 15.68 12.42 4.48
N TYR A 305 14.85 12.29 3.45
CA TYR A 305 14.76 11.05 2.69
C TYR A 305 16.05 10.79 1.90
N PRO A 306 16.46 9.52 1.75
CA PRO A 306 17.59 9.18 0.91
C PRO A 306 17.32 9.57 -0.55
N THR A 307 18.36 10.00 -1.26
CA THR A 307 18.27 10.24 -2.70
C THR A 307 18.04 8.93 -3.46
N PRO A 308 17.35 8.96 -4.62
CA PRO A 308 17.13 7.77 -5.42
C PRO A 308 18.47 7.12 -5.80
N VAL A 309 18.61 5.83 -5.54
CA VAL A 309 19.80 5.08 -5.95
C VAL A 309 19.81 4.85 -7.46
N TRP A 310 20.92 4.35 -8.01
CA TRP A 310 21.14 4.24 -9.45
C TRP A 310 19.99 3.51 -10.18
N TYR A 311 19.50 2.38 -9.67
CA TYR A 311 18.44 1.62 -10.33
C TYR A 311 17.05 2.30 -10.22
N GLN A 312 16.76 2.99 -9.12
CA GLN A 312 15.55 3.81 -9.00
C GLN A 312 15.58 4.94 -10.04
N SER A 313 16.74 5.60 -10.16
CA SER A 313 16.99 6.64 -11.16
C SER A 313 16.84 6.08 -12.58
N THR A 314 17.38 4.91 -12.89
CA THR A 314 17.21 4.25 -14.20
C THR A 314 15.73 3.96 -14.49
N ILE A 315 14.97 3.47 -13.53
CA ILE A 315 13.52 3.22 -13.69
C ILE A 315 12.78 4.54 -13.96
N PHE A 316 13.10 5.62 -13.23
CA PHE A 316 12.48 6.91 -13.47
C PHE A 316 12.85 7.50 -14.83
N LEU A 317 14.12 7.45 -15.23
CA LEU A 317 14.57 7.91 -16.54
C LEU A 317 13.92 7.11 -17.68
N PHE A 318 13.72 5.80 -17.51
CA PHE A 318 12.99 4.99 -18.47
C PHE A 318 11.57 5.53 -18.70
N PHE A 319 10.82 5.81 -17.64
CA PHE A 319 9.44 6.28 -17.78
C PHE A 319 9.31 7.76 -18.14
N LEU A 320 10.22 8.62 -17.66
CA LEU A 320 10.14 10.07 -17.85
C LEU A 320 10.85 10.57 -19.12
N ILE A 321 11.80 9.81 -19.66
CA ILE A 321 12.58 10.22 -20.82
C ILE A 321 12.42 9.23 -21.96
N PHE A 322 12.72 7.95 -21.73
CA PHE A 322 12.72 6.94 -22.80
C PHE A 322 11.31 6.75 -23.39
N VAL A 323 10.27 6.62 -22.56
CA VAL A 323 8.88 6.45 -23.07
C VAL A 323 8.39 7.67 -23.88
N PRO A 324 8.56 8.93 -23.41
CA PRO A 324 8.27 10.13 -24.22
C PRO A 324 9.02 10.21 -25.55
N ILE A 325 10.32 9.86 -25.58
CA ILE A 325 11.09 9.78 -26.83
C ILE A 325 10.45 8.74 -27.76
N GLY A 326 9.97 7.61 -27.22
CA GLY A 326 9.23 6.62 -28.01
C GLY A 326 7.99 7.20 -28.71
N PHE A 327 7.25 8.09 -28.06
CA PHE A 327 6.09 8.75 -28.69
C PHE A 327 6.54 9.64 -29.85
N PHE A 328 7.61 10.42 -29.65
CA PHE A 328 8.21 11.24 -30.70
C PHE A 328 8.69 10.38 -31.88
N VAL A 329 9.41 9.28 -31.62
CA VAL A 329 9.89 8.35 -32.66
C VAL A 329 8.74 7.71 -33.43
N LEU A 330 7.69 7.22 -32.77
CA LEU A 330 6.52 6.67 -33.46
C LEU A 330 5.82 7.72 -34.34
N TYR A 331 5.65 8.93 -33.81
CA TYR A 331 5.04 10.04 -34.55
C TYR A 331 5.88 10.50 -35.75
N SER A 332 7.20 10.54 -35.61
CA SER A 332 8.13 10.98 -36.66
C SER A 332 8.52 9.88 -37.65
N SER A 333 8.36 8.60 -37.31
CA SER A 333 8.69 7.46 -38.18
C SER A 333 7.83 7.41 -39.46
N SER A 334 6.68 8.06 -39.48
CA SER A 334 5.85 8.25 -40.68
C SER A 334 6.39 9.34 -41.61
N ALA A 335 7.36 10.17 -41.18
CA ALA A 335 7.78 11.37 -41.90
C ALA A 335 9.24 11.37 -42.39
N ILE A 336 10.24 10.75 -41.71
CA ILE A 336 11.68 10.99 -42.02
C ILE A 336 12.63 9.78 -41.71
N ASP A 337 13.67 9.64 -42.56
CA ASP A 337 15.05 9.09 -42.45
C ASP A 337 15.39 7.68 -41.89
N GLN A 338 16.48 7.09 -42.40
CA GLN A 338 16.94 5.71 -42.14
C GLN A 338 17.36 5.49 -40.66
N ILE A 339 17.80 6.54 -39.97
CA ILE A 339 18.18 6.53 -38.55
C ILE A 339 16.96 6.34 -37.63
N ILE A 340 15.83 7.01 -37.93
CA ILE A 340 14.58 6.90 -37.14
C ILE A 340 13.98 5.49 -37.27
N ARG A 341 14.18 4.82 -38.41
CA ARG A 341 13.80 3.42 -38.61
C ARG A 341 14.65 2.43 -37.82
N CYS A 342 15.92 2.74 -37.56
CA CYS A 342 16.75 1.91 -36.69
C CYS A 342 16.33 2.06 -35.22
N LEU A 343 16.04 3.30 -34.80
CA LEU A 343 15.54 3.60 -33.45
C LEU A 343 14.17 2.97 -33.17
N SER A 344 13.27 2.90 -34.16
CA SER A 344 11.95 2.30 -34.00
C SER A 344 11.96 0.78 -33.71
N LEU A 345 13.11 0.10 -33.89
CA LEU A 345 13.30 -1.30 -33.48
C LEU A 345 13.43 -1.47 -31.97
N VAL A 346 13.83 -0.41 -31.25
CA VAL A 346 14.05 -0.44 -29.79
C VAL A 346 12.76 -0.07 -29.03
N PHE A 347 11.88 0.73 -29.64
CA PHE A 347 10.63 1.15 -29.04
C PHE A 347 9.48 0.18 -29.34
N PRO A 348 8.50 0.03 -28.42
CA PRO A 348 7.29 -0.72 -28.73
C PRO A 348 6.57 -0.12 -29.94
N SER A 349 6.21 -0.96 -30.91
CA SER A 349 5.53 -0.55 -32.16
C SER A 349 4.06 -0.13 -31.97
N SER A 350 3.52 -0.26 -30.76
CA SER A 350 2.11 0.01 -30.45
C SER A 350 1.97 1.25 -29.59
N TYR A 351 1.22 2.24 -30.09
CA TYR A 351 0.84 3.44 -29.34
C TYR A 351 0.10 3.11 -28.03
N GLU A 352 -0.77 2.08 -28.04
CA GLU A 352 -1.46 1.61 -26.82
C GLU A 352 -0.48 1.12 -25.75
N THR A 353 0.62 0.47 -26.17
CA THR A 353 1.66 -0.04 -25.25
C THR A 353 2.47 1.11 -24.66
N LEU A 354 2.82 2.12 -25.45
CA LEU A 354 3.50 3.33 -24.95
C LEU A 354 2.65 4.10 -23.94
N ILE A 355 1.34 4.28 -24.21
CA ILE A 355 0.41 4.88 -23.24
C ILE A 355 0.39 4.07 -21.95
N ALA A 356 0.31 2.75 -22.05
CA ALA A 356 0.31 1.88 -20.88
C ALA A 356 1.61 2.00 -20.07
N LEU A 357 2.78 2.04 -20.72
CA LEU A 357 4.07 2.27 -20.06
C LEU A 357 4.11 3.64 -19.38
N PHE A 358 3.63 4.69 -20.05
CA PHE A 358 3.63 6.04 -19.51
C PHE A 358 2.72 6.17 -18.28
N ILE A 359 1.48 5.67 -18.35
CA ILE A 359 0.54 5.65 -17.22
C ILE A 359 1.11 4.85 -16.04
N PHE A 360 1.70 3.67 -16.32
CA PHE A 360 2.33 2.84 -15.31
C PHE A 360 3.49 3.59 -14.63
N GLY A 361 4.36 4.23 -15.40
CA GLY A 361 5.47 5.04 -14.91
C GLY A 361 5.04 6.24 -14.05
N LEU A 362 4.08 7.04 -14.54
CA LEU A 362 3.54 8.18 -13.77
C LEU A 362 2.91 7.74 -12.45
N SER A 363 2.20 6.60 -12.46
CA SER A 363 1.59 6.04 -11.24
C SER A 363 2.66 5.65 -10.22
N LEU A 364 3.77 5.02 -10.66
CA LEU A 364 4.89 4.66 -9.78
C LEU A 364 5.59 5.89 -9.19
N ILE A 365 5.78 6.93 -10.00
CA ILE A 365 6.40 8.18 -9.56
C ILE A 365 5.51 8.88 -8.55
N TYR A 366 4.19 8.93 -8.79
CA TYR A 366 3.25 9.47 -7.82
C TYR A 366 3.31 8.72 -6.47
N MET A 367 3.32 7.38 -6.50
CA MET A 367 3.48 6.58 -5.30
C MET A 367 4.81 6.88 -4.59
N TYR A 368 5.92 6.99 -5.33
CA TYR A 368 7.24 7.31 -4.79
C TYR A 368 7.27 8.69 -4.13
N LEU A 369 6.75 9.72 -4.82
CA LEU A 369 6.66 11.08 -4.27
C LEU A 369 5.74 11.13 -3.04
N GLY A 370 4.65 10.36 -3.04
CA GLY A 370 3.77 10.15 -1.88
C GLY A 370 4.53 9.70 -0.64
N ASP A 371 5.21 8.56 -0.76
CA ASP A 371 5.69 7.83 0.41
C ASP A 371 7.19 8.03 0.72
N ARG A 372 8.01 8.22 -0.31
CA ARG A 372 9.49 8.33 -0.23
C ARG A 372 10.01 9.77 -0.39
N SER A 373 9.16 10.76 -0.18
CA SER A 373 9.55 12.17 -0.16
C SER A 373 8.78 12.96 0.91
N GLN A 374 9.19 14.20 1.16
CA GLN A 374 8.50 15.12 2.07
C GLN A 374 7.40 15.95 1.40
N LEU A 375 7.14 15.73 0.09
CA LEU A 375 6.18 16.51 -0.68
C LEU A 375 4.77 16.50 -0.06
N PHE A 376 4.32 15.33 0.37
CA PHE A 376 3.04 15.13 1.03
C PHE A 376 3.20 14.87 2.53
N GLY A 377 2.25 15.36 3.31
CA GLY A 377 2.24 15.19 4.76
C GLY A 377 1.87 13.76 5.16
N LYS A 378 2.26 13.35 6.37
CA LYS A 378 2.01 12.01 6.92
C LYS A 378 1.48 12.13 8.34
N ILE A 379 0.40 11.43 8.66
CA ILE A 379 -0.23 11.46 9.99
C ILE A 379 -0.50 10.05 10.50
N TYR A 380 -0.53 9.85 11.82
CA TYR A 380 -0.85 8.57 12.42
C TYR A 380 -2.27 8.12 12.06
N LYS A 381 -2.42 6.80 11.95
CA LYS A 381 -3.72 6.16 11.87
C LYS A 381 -4.38 6.19 13.24
N GLN A 382 -5.62 6.68 13.29
CA GLN A 382 -6.44 6.60 14.50
C GLN A 382 -7.73 5.85 14.20
N PHE A 383 -8.01 4.88 15.07
CA PHE A 383 -9.27 4.16 15.02
C PHE A 383 -10.34 4.97 15.75
N ASN A 384 -11.40 5.33 15.04
CA ASN A 384 -12.60 5.93 15.61
C ASN A 384 -13.83 5.14 15.15
N VAL A 385 -14.65 4.70 16.11
CA VAL A 385 -15.83 3.87 15.85
C VAL A 385 -16.86 4.61 14.99
N SER A 386 -17.13 5.88 15.27
CA SER A 386 -18.10 6.68 14.51
C SER A 386 -17.66 6.85 13.05
N THR A 387 -16.38 7.16 12.83
CA THR A 387 -15.79 7.25 11.49
C THR A 387 -15.87 5.93 10.75
N PHE A 388 -15.51 4.81 11.39
CA PHE A 388 -15.61 3.48 10.78
C PHE A 388 -17.04 3.16 10.35
N SER A 389 -18.00 3.32 11.27
CA SER A 389 -19.41 3.06 11.01
C SER A 389 -19.96 3.95 9.90
N SER A 390 -19.57 5.22 9.87
CA SER A 390 -19.98 6.16 8.80
C SER A 390 -19.47 5.71 7.43
N LEU A 391 -18.20 5.29 7.33
CA LEU A 391 -17.63 4.78 6.08
C LEU A 391 -18.28 3.46 5.63
N MET A 392 -18.57 2.56 6.56
CA MET A 392 -19.33 1.33 6.27
C MET A 392 -20.73 1.66 5.72
N MET A 393 -21.43 2.61 6.33
CA MET A 393 -22.77 3.03 5.88
C MET A 393 -22.74 3.68 4.49
N ILE A 394 -21.77 4.57 4.21
CA ILE A 394 -21.60 5.18 2.89
C ILE A 394 -21.40 4.11 1.82
N MET A 395 -20.54 3.12 2.10
CA MET A 395 -20.29 2.00 1.18
C MET A 395 -21.58 1.21 0.90
N VAL A 396 -22.37 0.89 1.93
CA VAL A 396 -23.65 0.17 1.78
C VAL A 396 -24.64 0.98 0.94
N VAL A 397 -24.76 2.29 1.19
CA VAL A 397 -25.66 3.19 0.43
C VAL A 397 -25.25 3.24 -1.05
N LEU A 398 -23.96 3.43 -1.36
CA LEU A 398 -23.45 3.43 -2.74
C LEU A 398 -23.67 2.07 -3.44
N GLY A 399 -23.46 0.97 -2.70
CA GLY A 399 -23.72 -0.38 -3.17
C GLY A 399 -25.19 -0.59 -3.53
N ALA A 400 -26.10 -0.24 -2.61
CA ALA A 400 -27.54 -0.39 -2.75
C ALA A 400 -28.11 0.49 -3.88
N ALA A 401 -27.67 1.75 -3.99
CA ALA A 401 -28.11 2.69 -5.01
C ALA A 401 -27.73 2.27 -6.44
N THR A 402 -26.76 1.37 -6.59
CA THR A 402 -26.22 0.94 -7.90
C THR A 402 -26.55 -0.52 -8.25
N VAL A 403 -27.49 -1.13 -7.52
CA VAL A 403 -27.98 -2.48 -7.80
C VAL A 403 -28.73 -2.53 -9.12
N LYS A 404 -28.36 -3.46 -10.00
CA LYS A 404 -29.05 -3.71 -11.27
C LYS A 404 -29.31 -5.21 -11.46
N SER A 405 -30.44 -5.54 -12.09
CA SER A 405 -30.73 -6.87 -12.60
C SER A 405 -30.27 -7.01 -14.06
N ASN A 406 -29.69 -8.15 -14.42
CA ASN A 406 -29.47 -8.48 -15.82
C ASN A 406 -30.83 -8.55 -16.56
N HIS A 407 -30.88 -7.94 -17.75
CA HIS A 407 -32.12 -7.63 -18.48
C HIS A 407 -32.76 -8.84 -19.18
N ASP A 408 -31.99 -9.91 -19.40
CA ASP A 408 -32.52 -11.18 -19.91
C ASP A 408 -33.24 -11.94 -18.79
N GLN A 409 -34.49 -11.53 -18.50
CA GLN A 409 -35.32 -12.15 -17.47
C GLN A 409 -35.50 -13.68 -17.66
N ASN A 410 -35.26 -14.18 -18.88
CA ASN A 410 -35.43 -15.58 -19.24
C ASN A 410 -34.15 -16.44 -19.15
N LYS A 411 -32.95 -15.86 -18.99
CA LYS A 411 -31.71 -16.64 -18.78
C LYS A 411 -31.24 -16.58 -17.32
N ASP A 412 -30.77 -17.70 -16.80
CA ASP A 412 -30.14 -17.78 -15.47
C ASP A 412 -28.64 -17.59 -15.66
N ALA A 413 -28.05 -16.61 -14.97
CA ALA A 413 -26.62 -16.32 -15.09
C ALA A 413 -25.72 -17.44 -14.55
N GLY A 414 -26.29 -18.41 -13.82
CA GLY A 414 -25.57 -19.56 -13.28
C GLY A 414 -24.90 -19.29 -11.94
N PHE A 415 -24.37 -20.34 -11.33
CA PHE A 415 -23.80 -20.31 -9.98
C PHE A 415 -22.43 -19.60 -9.95
N LEU A 416 -22.28 -18.63 -9.05
CA LEU A 416 -21.08 -17.78 -8.93
C LEU A 416 -20.63 -17.23 -10.29
N ASN A 417 -21.54 -16.53 -10.96
CA ASN A 417 -21.21 -15.89 -12.22
C ASN A 417 -20.19 -14.74 -12.05
N ARG A 418 -19.65 -14.27 -13.17
CA ARG A 418 -18.57 -13.30 -13.18
C ARG A 418 -18.95 -11.98 -12.49
N ASP A 419 -20.12 -11.42 -12.80
CA ASP A 419 -20.58 -10.16 -12.19
C ASP A 419 -20.74 -10.28 -10.67
N GLN A 420 -21.24 -11.42 -10.19
CA GLN A 420 -21.32 -11.69 -8.75
C GLN A 420 -19.94 -11.83 -8.09
N THR A 421 -18.99 -12.48 -8.75
CA THR A 421 -17.63 -12.61 -8.21
C THR A 421 -16.89 -11.28 -8.20
N ASP A 422 -17.08 -10.44 -9.22
CA ASP A 422 -16.51 -9.08 -9.27
C ASP A 422 -17.17 -8.19 -8.20
N GLU A 423 -18.50 -8.24 -8.03
CA GLU A 423 -19.20 -7.60 -6.92
C GLU A 423 -18.66 -8.05 -5.56
N TRP A 424 -18.49 -9.37 -5.38
CA TRP A 424 -17.99 -9.95 -4.13
C TRP A 424 -16.60 -9.41 -3.80
N LYS A 425 -15.69 -9.40 -4.78
CA LYS A 425 -14.37 -8.78 -4.63
C LYS A 425 -14.47 -7.30 -4.29
N GLY A 426 -15.36 -6.57 -4.94
CA GLY A 426 -15.50 -5.13 -4.75
C GLY A 426 -15.82 -4.71 -3.33
N TRP A 427 -16.88 -5.30 -2.74
CA TRP A 427 -17.24 -4.95 -1.37
C TRP A 427 -16.20 -5.46 -0.37
N MET A 428 -15.63 -6.64 -0.58
CA MET A 428 -14.54 -7.15 0.28
C MET A 428 -13.33 -6.21 0.26
N GLN A 429 -12.95 -5.76 -0.94
CA GLN A 429 -11.83 -4.84 -1.13
C GLN A 429 -12.08 -3.53 -0.39
N LEU A 430 -13.26 -2.93 -0.50
CA LEU A 430 -13.58 -1.69 0.21
C LEU A 430 -13.54 -1.85 1.73
N ILE A 431 -14.02 -2.97 2.27
CA ILE A 431 -13.92 -3.23 3.72
C ILE A 431 -12.45 -3.34 4.14
N ILE A 432 -11.63 -4.08 3.40
CA ILE A 432 -10.18 -4.23 3.67
C ILE A 432 -9.47 -2.88 3.61
N LEU A 433 -9.81 -2.07 2.63
CA LEU A 433 -9.27 -0.73 2.43
C LEU A 433 -9.61 0.20 3.61
N ILE A 434 -10.89 0.28 3.99
CA ILE A 434 -11.33 1.10 5.13
C ILE A 434 -10.66 0.61 6.42
N TYR A 435 -10.62 -0.71 6.63
CA TYR A 435 -9.94 -1.35 7.75
C TYR A 435 -8.46 -0.93 7.90
N HIS A 436 -7.69 -0.92 6.81
CA HIS A 436 -6.28 -0.51 6.85
C HIS A 436 -6.10 1.00 6.99
N PHE A 437 -7.00 1.79 6.40
CA PHE A 437 -6.95 3.25 6.46
C PHE A 437 -7.10 3.73 7.90
N ILE A 438 -8.15 3.32 8.60
CA ILE A 438 -8.40 3.78 9.99
C ILE A 438 -7.59 3.03 11.05
N GLY A 439 -6.76 2.05 10.66
CA GLY A 439 -5.96 1.27 11.61
C GLY A 439 -6.76 0.30 12.49
N ALA A 440 -7.88 -0.23 12.00
CA ALA A 440 -8.80 -1.10 12.77
C ALA A 440 -8.21 -2.48 13.16
N SER A 441 -6.99 -2.80 12.73
CA SER A 441 -6.27 -4.05 13.04
C SER A 441 -6.08 -4.38 14.52
N ARG A 442 -6.26 -3.39 15.40
CA ARG A 442 -6.17 -3.51 16.86
C ARG A 442 -7.48 -4.00 17.49
N ILE A 443 -8.59 -3.94 16.78
CA ILE A 443 -9.92 -4.32 17.27
C ILE A 443 -10.25 -5.75 16.81
N PRO A 444 -10.33 -6.74 17.73
CA PRO A 444 -10.55 -8.13 17.36
C PRO A 444 -11.81 -8.36 16.52
N GLY A 445 -12.94 -7.77 16.93
CA GLY A 445 -14.24 -7.91 16.24
C GLY A 445 -14.29 -7.34 14.82
N ILE A 446 -13.26 -6.59 14.38
CA ILE A 446 -13.11 -6.16 12.97
C ILE A 446 -12.02 -6.99 12.28
N TYR A 447 -10.93 -7.28 13.00
CA TYR A 447 -9.82 -8.07 12.46
C TYR A 447 -10.27 -9.46 12.00
N ASN A 448 -11.03 -10.18 12.82
CA ASN A 448 -11.37 -11.58 12.52
C ASN A 448 -12.28 -11.70 11.28
N PRO A 449 -13.37 -10.91 11.10
CA PRO A 449 -14.16 -10.94 9.87
C PRO A 449 -13.35 -10.51 8.64
N VAL A 450 -12.49 -9.49 8.76
CA VAL A 450 -11.59 -9.08 7.66
C VAL A 450 -10.66 -10.22 7.25
N ARG A 451 -10.21 -11.04 8.21
CA ARG A 451 -9.40 -12.22 7.92
C ARG A 451 -10.16 -13.26 7.09
N VAL A 452 -11.45 -13.47 7.35
CA VAL A 452 -12.32 -14.30 6.50
C VAL A 452 -12.39 -13.76 5.07
N LEU A 453 -12.39 -12.43 4.87
CA LEU A 453 -12.41 -11.84 3.53
C LEU A 453 -11.14 -12.16 2.74
N VAL A 454 -9.96 -12.17 3.38
CA VAL A 454 -8.71 -12.60 2.73
C VAL A 454 -8.80 -14.08 2.33
N ALA A 455 -9.31 -14.93 3.22
CA ALA A 455 -9.55 -16.34 2.90
C ALA A 455 -10.57 -16.52 1.75
N ALA A 456 -11.57 -15.64 1.65
CA ALA A 456 -12.54 -15.64 0.55
C ALA A 456 -11.90 -15.31 -0.81
N TYR A 457 -10.89 -14.43 -0.88
CA TYR A 457 -10.11 -14.22 -2.10
C TYR A 457 -9.36 -15.49 -2.53
N LEU A 458 -8.78 -16.22 -1.58
CA LEU A 458 -8.09 -17.48 -1.85
C LEU A 458 -9.06 -18.61 -2.19
N PHE A 459 -10.25 -18.64 -1.58
CA PHE A 459 -11.37 -19.50 -2.00
C PHE A 459 -11.71 -19.25 -3.47
N GLN A 460 -11.90 -17.98 -3.87
CA GLN A 460 -12.17 -17.62 -5.26
C GLN A 460 -11.02 -18.04 -6.18
N THR A 461 -9.78 -17.95 -5.71
CA THR A 461 -8.58 -18.39 -6.44
C THR A 461 -8.64 -19.89 -6.73
N GLY A 462 -8.92 -20.69 -5.68
CA GLY A 462 -9.15 -22.12 -5.78
C GLY A 462 -10.29 -22.47 -6.73
N TYR A 463 -11.46 -21.85 -6.53
CA TYR A 463 -12.67 -22.09 -7.32
C TYR A 463 -12.46 -21.77 -8.80
N GLY A 464 -12.00 -20.56 -9.13
CA GLY A 464 -11.92 -20.06 -10.49
C GLY A 464 -10.87 -20.77 -11.34
N HIS A 465 -9.65 -20.94 -10.82
CA HIS A 465 -8.59 -21.61 -11.57
C HIS A 465 -8.84 -23.11 -11.73
N PHE A 466 -9.36 -23.78 -10.70
CA PHE A 466 -9.77 -25.18 -10.83
C PHE A 466 -10.87 -25.36 -11.87
N PHE A 467 -11.93 -24.53 -11.81
CA PHE A 467 -13.04 -24.59 -12.77
C PHE A 467 -12.52 -24.49 -14.21
N PHE A 468 -11.62 -23.53 -14.47
CA PHE A 468 -10.98 -23.40 -15.79
C PHE A 468 -10.20 -24.65 -16.19
N PHE A 469 -9.28 -25.12 -15.35
CA PHE A 469 -8.40 -26.23 -15.69
C PHE A 469 -9.17 -27.54 -15.88
N TYR A 470 -10.25 -27.74 -15.14
CA TYR A 470 -11.10 -28.91 -15.28
C TYR A 470 -11.95 -28.88 -16.57
N LYS A 471 -12.50 -27.71 -16.92
CA LYS A 471 -13.39 -27.54 -18.08
C LYS A 471 -12.64 -27.36 -19.40
N LYS A 472 -11.66 -26.44 -19.45
CA LYS A 472 -10.91 -26.13 -20.67
C LYS A 472 -9.75 -27.11 -20.93
N ALA A 473 -9.25 -27.80 -19.90
CA ALA A 473 -8.08 -28.68 -19.99
C ALA A 473 -6.82 -28.02 -20.60
N ASP A 474 -6.74 -26.69 -20.55
CA ASP A 474 -5.59 -25.92 -21.02
C ASP A 474 -4.58 -25.74 -19.88
N PHE A 475 -3.45 -26.43 -19.99
CA PHE A 475 -2.35 -26.38 -19.03
C PHE A 475 -1.11 -25.68 -19.62
N GLY A 476 -1.27 -24.92 -20.69
CA GLY A 476 -0.18 -24.27 -21.42
C GLY A 476 0.59 -23.25 -20.58
N ALA A 477 1.89 -23.12 -20.87
CA ALA A 477 2.77 -22.16 -20.20
C ALA A 477 2.38 -20.70 -20.46
N ALA A 478 1.75 -20.38 -21.60
CA ALA A 478 1.34 -19.02 -21.91
C ALA A 478 0.32 -18.46 -20.91
N ARG A 479 -0.63 -19.30 -20.46
CA ARG A 479 -1.59 -18.93 -19.41
C ARG A 479 -0.90 -18.71 -18.08
N VAL A 480 0.00 -19.61 -17.69
CA VAL A 480 0.78 -19.49 -16.44
C VAL A 480 1.54 -18.17 -16.43
N LEU A 481 2.27 -17.87 -17.51
CA LEU A 481 3.00 -16.62 -17.65
C LEU A 481 2.08 -15.41 -17.56
N ASN A 482 0.93 -15.42 -18.25
CA ASN A 482 -0.03 -14.32 -18.23
C ASN A 482 -0.58 -14.05 -16.82
N VAL A 483 -0.97 -15.09 -16.08
CA VAL A 483 -1.45 -14.96 -14.70
C VAL A 483 -0.34 -14.43 -13.79
N MET A 484 0.86 -15.03 -13.85
CA MET A 484 1.97 -14.67 -12.98
C MET A 484 2.45 -13.24 -13.21
N VAL A 485 2.55 -12.80 -14.48
CA VAL A 485 2.90 -11.41 -14.80
C VAL A 485 1.79 -10.46 -14.32
N ARG A 486 0.51 -10.77 -14.56
CA ARG A 486 -0.60 -9.88 -14.16
C ARG A 486 -0.65 -9.65 -12.65
N LEU A 487 -0.41 -10.69 -11.86
CA LEU A 487 -0.43 -10.63 -10.39
C LEU A 487 0.76 -9.84 -9.84
N ASN A 488 1.96 -10.07 -10.39
CA ASN A 488 3.21 -9.65 -9.75
C ASN A 488 3.86 -8.39 -10.33
N MET A 489 3.48 -7.96 -11.55
CA MET A 489 4.19 -6.89 -12.23
C MET A 489 4.28 -5.59 -11.41
N LEU A 490 3.16 -5.14 -10.83
CA LEU A 490 3.14 -3.91 -10.03
C LEU A 490 3.99 -4.06 -8.74
N THR A 491 3.80 -5.15 -7.99
CA THR A 491 4.54 -5.41 -6.74
C THR A 491 6.04 -5.60 -6.96
N CYS A 492 6.43 -6.24 -8.06
CA CYS A 492 7.85 -6.43 -8.38
C CYS A 492 8.51 -5.08 -8.68
N VAL A 493 7.89 -4.23 -9.51
CA VAL A 493 8.46 -2.92 -9.81
C VAL A 493 8.46 -2.02 -8.57
N LEU A 494 7.40 -2.08 -7.75
CA LEU A 494 7.32 -1.34 -6.49
C LEU A 494 8.39 -1.76 -5.47
N ALA A 495 8.72 -3.04 -5.37
CA ALA A 495 9.80 -3.51 -4.49
C ALA A 495 11.12 -2.77 -4.79
N TYR A 496 11.45 -2.56 -6.06
CA TYR A 496 12.61 -1.77 -6.46
C TYR A 496 12.39 -0.26 -6.29
N THR A 497 11.30 0.31 -6.83
CA THR A 497 11.11 1.76 -6.77
C THR A 497 10.98 2.28 -5.34
N MET A 498 10.39 1.51 -4.43
CA MET A 498 10.23 1.88 -3.02
C MET A 498 11.37 1.42 -2.12
N LYS A 499 12.33 0.63 -2.65
CA LYS A 499 13.39 -0.04 -1.89
C LYS A 499 12.81 -0.82 -0.71
N THR A 500 11.87 -1.71 -1.02
CA THR A 500 11.14 -2.55 -0.05
C THR A 500 11.20 -4.02 -0.46
N ASP A 501 10.88 -4.91 0.48
CA ASP A 501 10.81 -6.33 0.20
C ASP A 501 9.57 -6.70 -0.61
N TYR A 502 9.72 -7.60 -1.58
CA TYR A 502 8.57 -8.11 -2.35
C TYR A 502 7.49 -8.76 -1.46
N LEU A 503 7.89 -9.42 -0.36
CA LEU A 503 6.95 -10.00 0.61
C LEU A 503 6.15 -8.96 1.41
N PHE A 504 6.56 -7.68 1.42
CA PHE A 504 5.77 -6.60 2.00
C PHE A 504 4.37 -6.52 1.37
N TYR A 505 4.29 -6.77 0.05
CA TYR A 505 3.04 -6.86 -0.69
C TYR A 505 2.45 -8.28 -0.67
N TYR A 506 2.46 -8.93 0.50
CA TYR A 506 2.29 -10.38 0.70
C TYR A 506 1.15 -11.05 -0.10
N PHE A 507 0.05 -10.33 -0.37
CA PHE A 507 -1.11 -10.89 -1.06
C PHE A 507 -0.78 -11.37 -2.48
N SER A 508 0.04 -10.64 -3.24
CA SER A 508 0.43 -11.02 -4.60
C SER A 508 1.27 -12.32 -4.65
N PRO A 509 2.38 -12.45 -3.87
CA PRO A 509 3.08 -13.72 -3.75
C PRO A 509 2.20 -14.85 -3.21
N LEU A 510 1.31 -14.56 -2.26
CA LEU A 510 0.39 -15.56 -1.69
C LEU A 510 -0.54 -16.16 -2.74
N VAL A 511 -1.22 -15.32 -3.53
CA VAL A 511 -2.09 -15.79 -4.62
C VAL A 511 -1.27 -16.51 -5.70
N SER A 512 -0.06 -16.03 -5.99
CA SER A 512 0.84 -16.65 -6.97
C SER A 512 1.29 -18.06 -6.55
N PHE A 513 1.64 -18.23 -5.27
CA PHE A 513 1.96 -19.54 -4.70
C PHE A 513 0.79 -20.51 -4.85
N TRP A 514 -0.42 -20.10 -4.43
CA TRP A 514 -1.61 -20.94 -4.52
C TRP A 514 -2.04 -21.24 -5.96
N PHE A 515 -1.91 -20.28 -6.87
CA PHE A 515 -2.08 -20.53 -8.31
C PHE A 515 -1.13 -21.62 -8.81
N GLY A 516 0.15 -21.56 -8.42
CA GLY A 516 1.14 -22.58 -8.72
C GLY A 516 0.74 -23.96 -8.19
N VAL A 517 0.31 -24.05 -6.93
CA VAL A 517 -0.20 -25.29 -6.32
C VAL A 517 -1.37 -25.86 -7.12
N ILE A 518 -2.36 -25.04 -7.47
CA ILE A 518 -3.53 -25.48 -8.26
C ILE A 518 -3.09 -25.96 -9.65
N TRP A 519 -2.22 -25.22 -10.32
CA TRP A 519 -1.73 -25.57 -11.65
C TRP A 519 -0.95 -26.90 -11.63
N ILE A 520 -0.01 -27.09 -10.70
CA ILE A 520 0.73 -28.36 -10.51
C ILE A 520 -0.27 -29.49 -10.24
N THR A 521 -1.19 -29.27 -9.30
CA THR A 521 -2.23 -30.25 -8.92
C THR A 521 -3.11 -30.62 -10.09
N MET A 522 -3.36 -29.74 -11.07
CA MET A 522 -4.19 -30.10 -12.23
C MET A 522 -3.37 -30.63 -13.42
N ARG A 523 -2.11 -30.21 -13.57
CA ARG A 523 -1.21 -30.58 -14.68
C ARG A 523 -0.71 -32.01 -14.60
N ILE A 524 -0.26 -32.46 -13.42
CA ILE A 524 0.33 -33.79 -13.24
C ILE A 524 -0.72 -34.85 -13.60
N MET A 525 -0.42 -35.82 -14.45
CA MET A 525 -1.37 -36.90 -14.82
C MET A 525 -2.76 -36.38 -15.26
N SER A 526 -2.82 -35.28 -16.02
CA SER A 526 -4.08 -34.59 -16.36
C SER A 526 -5.13 -35.44 -17.08
N ARG A 527 -4.71 -36.51 -17.79
CA ARG A 527 -5.60 -37.47 -18.47
C ARG A 527 -6.60 -38.13 -17.52
N TYR A 528 -6.23 -38.33 -16.26
CA TYR A 528 -7.06 -39.00 -15.26
C TYR A 528 -7.92 -38.03 -14.43
N ASN A 529 -7.85 -36.71 -14.68
CA ASN A 529 -8.62 -35.72 -13.93
C ASN A 529 -10.16 -35.91 -14.07
N LYS A 530 -10.63 -36.67 -15.07
CA LYS A 530 -12.06 -36.98 -15.22
C LYS A 530 -12.55 -38.08 -14.27
N LYS A 531 -11.64 -38.90 -13.70
CA LYS A 531 -11.99 -39.93 -12.71
C LYS A 531 -12.08 -39.27 -11.32
N ALA A 532 -13.29 -39.25 -10.75
CA ALA A 532 -13.57 -38.59 -9.46
C ALA A 532 -12.63 -39.04 -8.34
N ALA A 533 -12.52 -40.35 -8.10
CA ALA A 533 -11.67 -40.90 -7.04
C ALA A 533 -10.19 -40.51 -7.20
N PHE A 534 -9.68 -40.51 -8.44
CA PHE A 534 -8.30 -40.14 -8.72
C PHE A 534 -8.06 -38.64 -8.45
N LEU A 535 -8.98 -37.78 -8.90
CA LEU A 535 -8.86 -36.34 -8.69
C LEU A 535 -8.94 -35.95 -7.21
N LEU A 536 -9.87 -36.53 -6.45
CA LEU A 536 -10.01 -36.27 -5.02
C LEU A 536 -8.79 -36.75 -4.23
N THR A 537 -8.28 -37.95 -4.55
CA THR A 537 -7.04 -38.48 -3.93
C THR A 537 -5.86 -37.56 -4.20
N LYS A 538 -5.72 -37.09 -5.45
CA LYS A 538 -4.67 -36.16 -5.86
C LYS A 538 -4.75 -34.83 -5.10
N MET A 539 -5.95 -34.29 -4.90
CA MET A 539 -6.16 -33.08 -4.10
C MET A 539 -5.77 -33.30 -2.64
N ALA A 540 -6.13 -34.45 -2.05
CA ALA A 540 -5.76 -34.80 -0.68
C ALA A 540 -4.23 -34.94 -0.50
N VAL A 541 -3.57 -35.65 -1.42
CA VAL A 541 -2.09 -35.77 -1.41
C VAL A 541 -1.43 -34.41 -1.52
N MET A 542 -1.91 -33.54 -2.43
CA MET A 542 -1.36 -32.20 -2.56
C MET A 542 -1.62 -31.32 -1.33
N ALA A 543 -2.75 -31.49 -0.63
CA ALA A 543 -3.05 -30.79 0.62
C ALA A 543 -2.10 -31.22 1.75
N ILE A 544 -1.78 -32.50 1.84
CA ILE A 544 -0.78 -33.02 2.80
C ILE A 544 0.61 -32.47 2.47
N LEU A 545 1.00 -32.49 1.19
CA LEU A 545 2.31 -32.01 0.74
C LEU A 545 2.49 -30.51 1.01
N THR A 546 1.49 -29.68 0.70
CA THR A 546 1.56 -28.25 0.99
C THR A 546 1.55 -27.98 2.49
N GLY A 547 0.74 -28.72 3.26
CA GLY A 547 0.79 -28.68 4.72
C GLY A 547 2.18 -29.01 5.28
N PHE A 548 2.86 -30.01 4.73
CA PHE A 548 4.23 -30.34 5.11
C PHE A 548 5.21 -29.21 4.77
N ILE A 549 5.13 -28.63 3.57
CA ILE A 549 5.97 -27.48 3.18
C ILE A 549 5.76 -26.29 4.11
N ILE A 550 4.52 -26.04 4.54
CA ILE A 550 4.18 -24.88 5.38
C ILE A 550 4.53 -25.11 6.86
N HIS A 551 4.30 -26.30 7.42
CA HIS A 551 4.44 -26.53 8.86
C HIS A 551 5.76 -27.17 9.26
N TYR A 552 6.41 -27.94 8.38
CA TYR A 552 7.67 -28.59 8.69
C TYR A 552 8.85 -27.60 8.54
N PRO A 553 9.74 -27.48 9.53
CA PRO A 553 10.94 -26.65 9.42
C PRO A 553 11.95 -27.31 8.47
N GLY A 554 12.58 -26.52 7.60
CA GLY A 554 13.69 -26.92 6.74
C GLY A 554 13.48 -26.59 5.26
N ILE A 555 12.30 -26.89 4.68
CA ILE A 555 12.09 -26.73 3.23
C ILE A 555 12.03 -25.26 2.84
N LEU A 556 11.20 -24.47 3.51
CA LEU A 556 11.09 -23.03 3.24
C LEU A 556 12.40 -22.30 3.54
N GLU A 557 13.09 -22.68 4.62
CA GLU A 557 14.40 -22.17 4.99
C GLU A 557 15.43 -22.49 3.92
N ALA A 558 15.48 -23.73 3.41
CA ALA A 558 16.40 -24.11 2.34
C ALA A 558 16.15 -23.31 1.05
N VAL A 559 14.89 -23.13 0.66
CA VAL A 559 14.53 -22.32 -0.51
C VAL A 559 14.94 -20.86 -0.32
N PHE A 560 14.66 -20.26 0.83
CA PHE A 560 14.98 -18.85 1.08
C PHE A 560 16.49 -18.64 1.24
N ASN A 561 17.21 -19.59 1.85
CA ASN A 561 18.67 -19.59 1.90
C ASN A 561 19.28 -19.69 0.49
N ALA A 562 18.72 -20.54 -0.38
CA ALA A 562 19.14 -20.61 -1.78
C ALA A 562 18.89 -19.29 -2.52
N LEU A 563 17.73 -18.65 -2.34
CA LEU A 563 17.44 -17.33 -2.91
C LEU A 563 18.36 -16.24 -2.35
N SER A 564 18.70 -16.30 -1.07
CA SER A 564 19.66 -15.39 -0.44
C SER A 564 21.08 -15.57 -1.00
N PHE A 565 21.52 -16.82 -1.16
CA PHE A 565 22.82 -17.15 -1.72
C PHE A 565 22.93 -16.76 -3.21
N LEU A 566 21.93 -17.12 -4.02
CA LEU A 566 21.93 -16.90 -5.47
C LEU A 566 21.65 -15.44 -5.85
N PHE A 567 20.70 -14.79 -5.17
CA PHE A 567 20.14 -13.50 -5.59
C PHE A 567 20.20 -12.40 -4.52
N LYS A 568 20.82 -12.63 -3.35
CA LYS A 568 20.83 -11.70 -2.19
C LYS A 568 19.43 -11.30 -1.68
N ILE A 569 18.42 -12.14 -1.94
CA ILE A 569 17.06 -11.90 -1.47
C ILE A 569 16.97 -12.25 0.02
N LYS A 570 16.64 -11.27 0.87
CA LYS A 570 16.53 -11.44 2.33
C LYS A 570 15.06 -11.49 2.77
N TRP A 571 14.36 -12.54 2.38
CA TRP A 571 12.96 -12.72 2.77
C TRP A 571 12.83 -13.35 4.16
N ASP A 572 11.85 -12.89 4.93
CA ASP A 572 11.53 -13.44 6.25
C ASP A 572 10.69 -14.72 6.11
N VAL A 573 11.31 -15.86 6.43
CA VAL A 573 10.66 -17.19 6.42
C VAL A 573 9.56 -17.28 7.46
N VAL A 574 9.75 -16.69 8.64
CA VAL A 574 8.82 -16.77 9.77
C VAL A 574 7.53 -16.03 9.41
N GLU A 575 7.65 -14.80 8.90
CA GLU A 575 6.49 -14.05 8.43
C GLU A 575 5.81 -14.78 7.28
N TRP A 576 6.57 -15.26 6.29
CA TRP A 576 5.99 -15.96 5.14
C TRP A 576 5.24 -17.24 5.53
N ARG A 577 5.83 -18.06 6.40
CA ARG A 577 5.22 -19.27 6.96
C ARG A 577 3.92 -18.93 7.70
N PHE A 578 3.94 -17.89 8.52
CA PHE A 578 2.76 -17.39 9.20
C PHE A 578 1.65 -17.05 8.18
N ARG A 579 1.94 -16.25 7.14
CA ARG A 579 0.94 -15.89 6.10
C ARG A 579 0.36 -17.11 5.38
N LEU A 580 1.20 -18.09 5.03
CA LEU A 580 0.75 -19.33 4.36
C LEU A 580 -0.13 -20.20 5.27
N SER A 581 0.26 -20.35 6.53
CA SER A 581 -0.44 -21.23 7.50
C SER A 581 -1.88 -20.78 7.77
N LEU A 582 -2.14 -19.48 7.72
CA LEU A 582 -3.46 -18.93 8.07
C LEU A 582 -4.55 -19.36 7.09
N ASP A 583 -4.27 -19.47 5.80
CA ASP A 583 -5.27 -19.77 4.76
C ASP A 583 -4.98 -21.09 4.03
N ALA A 584 -4.26 -22.03 4.66
CA ALA A 584 -3.77 -23.23 4.00
C ALA A 584 -4.86 -24.10 3.35
N TRP A 585 -6.01 -24.23 4.02
CA TRP A 585 -7.05 -25.19 3.61
C TRP A 585 -8.11 -24.60 2.68
N ILE A 586 -8.34 -23.29 2.73
CA ILE A 586 -9.47 -22.66 2.05
C ILE A 586 -9.41 -22.79 0.52
N VAL A 587 -8.19 -22.86 -0.04
CA VAL A 587 -7.98 -23.04 -1.48
C VAL A 587 -8.52 -24.38 -1.95
N TYR A 588 -8.24 -25.46 -1.21
CA TYR A 588 -8.76 -26.79 -1.51
C TYR A 588 -10.28 -26.85 -1.37
N ILE A 589 -10.86 -26.15 -0.38
CA ILE A 589 -12.33 -26.00 -0.27
C ILE A 589 -12.90 -25.29 -1.50
N GLY A 590 -12.23 -24.25 -2.02
CA GLY A 590 -12.58 -23.60 -3.28
C GLY A 590 -12.59 -24.55 -4.47
N MET A 591 -11.55 -25.39 -4.59
CA MET A 591 -11.45 -26.43 -5.63
C MET A 591 -12.57 -27.47 -5.51
N LEU A 592 -12.86 -27.96 -4.29
CA LEU A 592 -13.94 -28.92 -4.03
C LEU A 592 -15.32 -28.31 -4.35
N CYS A 593 -15.54 -27.05 -3.99
CA CYS A 593 -16.77 -26.34 -4.31
C CYS A 593 -16.94 -26.21 -5.83
N ALA A 594 -15.89 -25.86 -6.56
CA ALA A 594 -15.92 -25.81 -8.02
C ALA A 594 -16.23 -27.18 -8.64
N TYR A 595 -15.60 -28.25 -8.14
CA TYR A 595 -15.90 -29.62 -8.58
C TYR A 595 -17.37 -29.99 -8.33
N ALA A 596 -17.88 -29.75 -7.12
CA ALA A 596 -19.28 -30.01 -6.77
C ALA A 596 -20.24 -29.24 -7.69
N THR A 597 -20.00 -27.94 -7.93
CA THR A 597 -20.82 -27.13 -8.84
C THR A 597 -20.82 -27.68 -10.28
N ILE A 598 -19.66 -28.14 -10.77
CA ILE A 598 -19.55 -28.74 -12.10
C ILE A 598 -20.37 -30.02 -12.18
N GLN A 599 -20.23 -30.93 -11.21
CA GLN A 599 -20.95 -32.20 -11.19
C GLN A 599 -22.47 -31.99 -11.06
N LEU A 600 -22.91 -31.09 -10.17
CA LEU A 600 -24.32 -30.74 -10.02
C LEU A 600 -24.94 -30.23 -11.34
N GLY A 601 -24.17 -29.46 -12.11
CA GLY A 601 -24.58 -28.96 -13.43
C GLY A 601 -24.59 -30.04 -14.51
N GLU A 602 -23.53 -30.88 -14.59
CA GLU A 602 -23.39 -31.94 -15.59
C GLU A 602 -24.45 -33.04 -15.42
N TYR A 603 -24.73 -33.47 -14.19
CA TYR A 603 -25.76 -34.48 -13.89
C TYR A 603 -27.19 -33.94 -13.92
N LYS A 604 -27.39 -32.65 -14.21
CA LYS A 604 -28.69 -31.98 -14.26
C LYS A 604 -29.58 -32.32 -13.06
N ILE A 605 -29.02 -32.42 -11.86
CA ILE A 605 -29.71 -32.91 -10.65
C ILE A 605 -30.97 -32.08 -10.34
N SER A 606 -30.93 -30.77 -10.63
CA SER A 606 -32.07 -29.87 -10.48
C SER A 606 -33.27 -30.20 -11.38
N GLN A 607 -33.02 -30.82 -12.54
CA GLN A 607 -34.04 -31.25 -13.51
C GLN A 607 -34.45 -32.70 -13.27
N ASN A 608 -33.48 -33.59 -13.00
CA ASN A 608 -33.71 -35.02 -12.85
C ASN A 608 -34.37 -35.39 -11.50
N HIS A 609 -34.07 -34.65 -10.42
CA HIS A 609 -34.61 -34.91 -9.08
C HIS A 609 -35.13 -33.62 -8.41
N PRO A 610 -36.23 -33.03 -8.92
CA PRO A 610 -36.67 -31.69 -8.51
C PRO A 610 -37.12 -31.62 -7.03
N SER A 611 -37.78 -32.65 -6.51
CA SER A 611 -38.24 -32.68 -5.10
C SER A 611 -37.07 -32.75 -4.12
N ILE A 612 -36.11 -33.65 -4.37
CA ILE A 612 -34.89 -33.79 -3.57
C ILE A 612 -34.06 -32.50 -3.64
N TRP A 613 -33.91 -31.93 -4.84
CA TRP A 613 -33.19 -30.67 -5.04
C TRP A 613 -33.83 -29.51 -4.27
N LYS A 614 -35.17 -29.40 -4.26
CA LYS A 614 -35.88 -28.37 -3.47
C LYS A 614 -35.60 -28.54 -1.98
N VAL A 615 -35.73 -29.75 -1.44
CA VAL A 615 -35.48 -30.04 0.00
C VAL A 615 -34.02 -29.76 0.35
N ALA A 616 -33.07 -30.30 -0.40
CA ALA A 616 -31.64 -30.10 -0.18
C ALA A 616 -31.25 -28.61 -0.23
N LYS A 617 -31.84 -27.86 -1.15
CA LYS A 617 -31.61 -26.42 -1.29
C LYS A 617 -32.14 -25.62 -0.10
N VAL A 618 -33.35 -25.92 0.39
CA VAL A 618 -33.92 -25.26 1.58
C VAL A 618 -33.13 -25.62 2.83
N PHE A 619 -32.78 -26.90 2.99
CA PHE A 619 -31.91 -27.34 4.09
C PHE A 619 -30.56 -26.63 4.07
N ALA A 620 -29.91 -26.53 2.91
CA ALA A 620 -28.65 -25.82 2.76
C ALA A 620 -28.77 -24.33 3.10
N LEU A 621 -29.90 -23.68 2.79
CA LEU A 621 -30.17 -22.30 3.18
C LEU A 621 -30.26 -22.14 4.69
N ILE A 622 -31.06 -22.98 5.36
CA ILE A 622 -31.23 -22.93 6.83
C ILE A 622 -29.89 -23.19 7.51
N LEU A 623 -29.17 -24.23 7.09
CA LEU A 623 -27.84 -24.56 7.62
C LEU A 623 -26.85 -23.40 7.41
N SER A 624 -26.87 -22.75 6.25
CA SER A 624 -26.01 -21.58 5.98
C SER A 624 -26.35 -20.38 6.85
N ALA A 625 -27.64 -20.12 7.09
CA ALA A 625 -28.07 -19.03 7.97
C ALA A 625 -27.65 -19.28 9.42
N VAL A 626 -27.90 -20.48 9.94
CA VAL A 626 -27.49 -20.90 11.30
C VAL A 626 -25.96 -20.86 11.44
N SER A 627 -25.24 -21.38 10.45
CA SER A 627 -23.77 -21.40 10.47
C SER A 627 -23.17 -19.98 10.41
N MET A 628 -23.77 -19.07 9.62
CA MET A 628 -23.33 -17.68 9.55
C MET A 628 -23.53 -16.97 10.89
N VAL A 629 -24.71 -17.11 11.51
CA VAL A 629 -24.99 -16.51 12.83
C VAL A 629 -24.09 -17.12 13.91
N GLY A 630 -23.97 -18.45 13.93
CA GLY A 630 -23.08 -19.16 14.86
C GLY A 630 -21.62 -18.76 14.72
N PHE A 631 -21.14 -18.55 13.49
CA PHE A 631 -19.79 -18.05 13.24
C PHE A 631 -19.56 -16.66 13.83
N PHE A 632 -20.48 -15.71 13.62
CA PHE A 632 -20.33 -14.35 14.18
C PHE A 632 -20.43 -14.33 15.71
N ILE A 633 -21.29 -15.17 16.30
CA ILE A 633 -21.33 -15.34 17.76
C ILE A 633 -19.99 -15.88 18.26
N PHE A 634 -19.46 -16.94 17.64
CA PHE A 634 -18.15 -17.49 17.99
C PHE A 634 -17.05 -16.43 17.87
N GLU A 635 -16.94 -15.79 16.70
CA GLU A 635 -15.87 -14.85 16.39
C GLU A 635 -15.81 -13.66 17.36
N LEU A 636 -16.95 -13.07 17.71
CA LEU A 636 -17.04 -11.94 18.64
C LEU A 636 -16.61 -12.31 20.07
N THR A 637 -16.63 -13.59 20.44
CA THR A 637 -16.15 -14.07 21.74
C THR A 637 -14.64 -14.34 21.78
N GLN A 638 -13.96 -14.33 20.64
CA GLN A 638 -12.55 -14.70 20.56
C GLN A 638 -11.62 -13.48 20.58
N SER A 639 -10.51 -13.62 21.31
CA SER A 639 -9.39 -12.70 21.14
C SER A 639 -8.71 -12.89 19.78
N LYS A 640 -8.01 -11.85 19.30
CA LYS A 640 -7.27 -11.89 18.03
C LYS A 640 -6.30 -13.09 17.96
N THR A 641 -5.57 -13.36 19.04
CA THR A 641 -4.60 -14.46 19.10
C THR A 641 -5.29 -15.81 19.03
N SER A 642 -6.37 -16.01 19.79
CA SER A 642 -7.14 -17.26 19.80
C SER A 642 -7.79 -17.52 18.44
N TYR A 643 -8.45 -16.52 17.87
CA TYR A 643 -9.08 -16.65 16.55
C TYR A 643 -8.08 -17.00 15.45
N THR A 644 -6.88 -16.42 15.49
CA THR A 644 -5.81 -16.70 14.51
C THR A 644 -5.45 -18.18 14.45
N VAL A 645 -5.53 -18.90 15.58
CA VAL A 645 -5.27 -20.35 15.65
C VAL A 645 -6.41 -21.15 15.03
N TYR A 646 -7.67 -20.75 15.25
CA TYR A 646 -8.84 -21.45 14.72
C TYR A 646 -9.10 -21.16 13.23
N HIS A 647 -8.78 -19.95 12.76
CA HIS A 647 -9.10 -19.42 11.43
C HIS A 647 -8.83 -20.39 10.25
N PRO A 648 -7.67 -21.07 10.16
CA PRO A 648 -7.42 -22.02 9.07
C PRO A 648 -8.48 -23.12 8.94
N TYR A 649 -9.07 -23.53 10.06
CA TYR A 649 -9.97 -24.68 10.14
C TYR A 649 -11.45 -24.31 10.05
N ILE A 650 -11.81 -23.06 10.36
CA ILE A 650 -13.22 -22.62 10.43
C ILE A 650 -13.61 -21.58 9.39
N SER A 651 -12.63 -20.92 8.74
CA SER A 651 -12.90 -19.81 7.80
C SER A 651 -13.78 -20.19 6.60
N TRP A 652 -13.82 -21.47 6.23
CA TRP A 652 -14.68 -21.97 5.16
C TRP A 652 -16.18 -21.90 5.50
N ILE A 653 -16.56 -21.93 6.78
CA ILE A 653 -17.95 -21.95 7.23
C ILE A 653 -18.70 -20.68 6.78
N PRO A 654 -18.27 -19.45 7.12
CA PRO A 654 -18.94 -18.24 6.65
C PRO A 654 -18.82 -18.06 5.13
N ILE A 655 -17.74 -18.51 4.51
CA ILE A 655 -17.53 -18.39 3.05
C ILE A 655 -18.54 -19.26 2.28
N LEU A 656 -18.67 -20.54 2.63
CA LEU A 656 -19.64 -21.42 1.98
C LEU A 656 -21.08 -20.97 2.28
N SER A 657 -21.35 -20.52 3.51
CA SER A 657 -22.65 -19.97 3.89
C SER A 657 -23.02 -18.77 3.03
N PHE A 658 -22.09 -17.82 2.83
CA PHE A 658 -22.26 -16.68 1.94
C PHE A 658 -22.52 -17.13 0.49
N VAL A 659 -21.73 -18.06 -0.04
CA VAL A 659 -21.88 -18.57 -1.40
C VAL A 659 -23.26 -19.20 -1.63
N ILE A 660 -23.74 -20.02 -0.68
CA ILE A 660 -25.05 -20.67 -0.76
C ILE A 660 -26.18 -19.63 -0.71
N ILE A 661 -26.15 -18.72 0.28
CA ILE A 661 -27.16 -17.66 0.45
C ILE A 661 -27.22 -16.78 -0.80
N ARG A 662 -26.06 -16.33 -1.29
CA ARG A 662 -25.93 -15.44 -2.46
C ARG A 662 -26.47 -16.07 -3.75
N ASN A 663 -26.36 -17.39 -3.88
CA ASN A 663 -26.78 -18.16 -5.05
C ASN A 663 -28.12 -18.88 -4.88
N PHE A 664 -28.81 -18.72 -3.74
CA PHE A 664 -30.04 -19.46 -3.44
C PHE A 664 -31.15 -19.16 -4.45
N SER A 665 -31.47 -17.90 -4.70
CA SER A 665 -32.53 -17.51 -5.64
C SER A 665 -32.00 -17.14 -7.02
N ARG A 666 -32.84 -17.30 -8.05
CA ARG A 666 -32.54 -16.80 -9.41
C ARG A 666 -32.34 -15.29 -9.40
N ARG A 667 -33.15 -14.55 -8.63
CA ARG A 667 -33.01 -13.11 -8.45
C ARG A 667 -31.63 -12.75 -7.88
N GLY A 668 -31.16 -13.51 -6.88
CA GLY A 668 -29.80 -13.38 -6.37
C GLY A 668 -28.77 -13.54 -7.49
N ARG A 669 -28.83 -14.63 -8.25
CA ARG A 669 -27.89 -14.88 -9.35
C ARG A 669 -27.88 -13.81 -10.44
N ASN A 670 -29.04 -13.23 -10.74
CA ASN A 670 -29.19 -12.26 -11.83
C ASN A 670 -29.05 -10.78 -11.40
N THR A 671 -28.86 -10.49 -10.10
CA THR A 671 -28.74 -9.12 -9.58
C THR A 671 -27.34 -8.88 -9.05
N TYR A 672 -26.75 -7.69 -9.30
CA TYR A 672 -25.45 -7.30 -8.75
C TYR A 672 -25.34 -5.77 -8.62
N SER A 673 -24.49 -5.28 -7.71
CA SER A 673 -24.11 -3.86 -7.60
C SER A 673 -23.04 -3.47 -8.61
N ARG A 674 -23.33 -2.46 -9.45
CA ARG A 674 -22.36 -1.92 -10.42
C ARG A 674 -21.16 -1.26 -9.76
N PHE A 675 -21.37 -0.57 -8.64
CA PHE A 675 -20.30 0.08 -7.90
C PHE A 675 -19.29 -0.94 -7.35
N PHE A 676 -19.77 -1.97 -6.68
CA PHE A 676 -18.89 -3.02 -6.17
C PHE A 676 -18.25 -3.81 -7.33
N ALA A 677 -18.99 -4.18 -8.37
CA ALA A 677 -18.37 -4.86 -9.51
C ALA A 677 -17.27 -4.02 -10.19
N PHE A 678 -17.42 -2.70 -10.26
CA PHE A 678 -16.38 -1.80 -10.74
C PHE A 678 -15.12 -1.86 -9.86
N ILE A 679 -15.25 -1.73 -8.54
CA ILE A 679 -14.11 -1.84 -7.61
C ILE A 679 -13.47 -3.23 -7.67
N GLY A 680 -14.27 -4.28 -7.82
CA GLY A 680 -13.78 -5.66 -7.96
C GLY A 680 -12.86 -5.86 -9.16
N LYS A 681 -13.16 -5.21 -10.30
CA LYS A 681 -12.33 -5.25 -11.50
C LYS A 681 -10.94 -4.60 -11.31
N ILE A 682 -10.84 -3.65 -10.39
CA ILE A 682 -9.59 -2.93 -10.05
C ILE A 682 -9.05 -3.32 -8.66
N SER A 683 -9.50 -4.46 -8.12
CA SER A 683 -9.22 -4.85 -6.73
C SER A 683 -7.74 -5.09 -6.45
N LEU A 684 -7.00 -5.65 -7.40
CA LEU A 684 -5.56 -5.88 -7.24
C LEU A 684 -4.78 -4.56 -7.15
N GLU A 685 -5.07 -3.61 -8.06
CA GLU A 685 -4.41 -2.30 -8.07
C GLU A 685 -4.76 -1.48 -6.83
N THR A 686 -6.04 -1.51 -6.40
CA THR A 686 -6.44 -0.82 -5.16
C THR A 686 -5.81 -1.49 -3.94
N PHE A 687 -5.66 -2.81 -3.91
CA PHE A 687 -4.99 -3.50 -2.81
C PHE A 687 -3.51 -3.10 -2.70
N ILE A 688 -2.78 -3.08 -3.81
CA ILE A 688 -1.34 -2.75 -3.80
C ILE A 688 -1.13 -1.24 -3.66
N GLY A 689 -1.89 -0.44 -4.40
CA GLY A 689 -1.77 1.02 -4.42
C GLY A 689 -2.06 1.68 -3.06
N GLN A 690 -2.87 1.05 -2.20
CA GLN A 690 -3.18 1.62 -0.88
C GLN A 690 -1.92 1.87 -0.05
N PHE A 691 -0.88 1.05 -0.22
CA PHE A 691 0.36 1.12 0.57
C PHE A 691 1.10 2.45 0.43
N HIS A 692 0.96 3.13 -0.71
CA HIS A 692 1.74 4.32 -1.05
C HIS A 692 0.90 5.51 -1.54
N MET A 693 -0.42 5.37 -1.72
CA MET A 693 -1.31 6.46 -2.15
C MET A 693 -2.32 6.88 -1.08
N TRP A 694 -2.70 5.98 -0.19
CA TRP A 694 -3.57 6.26 0.96
C TRP A 694 -2.83 6.14 2.27
N LEU A 695 -1.99 5.11 2.35
CA LEU A 695 -1.07 4.88 3.43
C LEU A 695 0.30 5.45 3.06
N ALA A 696 1.10 5.67 4.09
CA ALA A 696 2.49 6.09 3.99
C ALA A 696 3.30 5.50 5.15
N ALA A 697 4.60 5.77 5.14
CA ALA A 697 5.58 5.30 6.12
C ALA A 697 5.43 3.78 6.35
N ASP A 698 5.44 3.03 5.25
CA ASP A 698 5.31 1.57 5.24
C ASP A 698 4.09 1.07 6.02
N THR A 699 2.94 1.67 5.71
CA THR A 699 1.61 1.41 6.28
C THR A 699 1.39 1.90 7.72
N LYS A 700 2.34 2.65 8.31
CA LYS A 700 2.19 3.21 9.67
C LYS A 700 1.41 4.53 9.68
N ALA A 701 1.39 5.25 8.57
CA ALA A 701 0.70 6.53 8.41
C ALA A 701 -0.43 6.52 7.39
N LEU A 702 -1.23 7.58 7.45
CA LEU A 702 -2.07 8.09 6.37
C LEU A 702 -1.33 9.17 5.60
N LEU A 703 -1.52 9.18 4.28
CA LEU A 703 -1.01 10.23 3.40
C LEU A 703 -1.96 11.44 3.42
N VAL A 704 -1.39 12.62 3.62
CA VAL A 704 -2.09 13.91 3.54
C VAL A 704 -1.73 14.57 2.22
N VAL A 705 -2.68 14.50 1.26
CA VAL A 705 -2.51 15.03 -0.10
C VAL A 705 -2.78 16.53 -0.19
N LEU A 706 -3.48 17.08 0.80
CA LEU A 706 -3.75 18.51 0.87
C LEU A 706 -2.51 19.28 1.35
N PRO A 707 -2.17 20.43 0.73
CA PRO A 707 -0.94 21.16 1.05
C PRO A 707 -0.85 21.60 2.52
N ASN A 708 -1.98 21.99 3.14
CA ASN A 708 -2.03 22.41 4.54
C ASN A 708 -2.32 21.22 5.46
N ALA A 709 -1.26 20.50 5.86
CA ALA A 709 -1.38 19.35 6.74
C ALA A 709 -1.88 19.69 8.15
N SER A 710 -1.60 20.91 8.65
CA SER A 710 -2.06 21.35 9.96
C SER A 710 -3.58 21.47 10.03
N TRP A 711 -4.21 22.03 8.98
CA TRP A 711 -5.66 22.11 8.89
C TRP A 711 -6.30 20.71 8.88
N VAL A 712 -5.70 19.75 8.18
CA VAL A 712 -6.17 18.35 8.15
C VAL A 712 -6.09 17.68 9.53
N VAL A 713 -5.04 17.96 10.31
CA VAL A 713 -4.87 17.43 11.68
C VAL A 713 -5.83 18.10 12.66
N LYS A 714 -5.98 19.42 12.59
CA LYS A 714 -6.75 20.19 13.58
C LYS A 714 -8.25 20.13 13.34
N SER A 715 -8.69 20.06 12.08
CA SER A 715 -10.10 20.13 11.69
C SER A 715 -10.67 18.80 11.20
N SER A 716 -11.81 18.39 11.77
CA SER A 716 -12.56 17.21 11.31
C SER A 716 -12.98 17.34 9.85
N ILE A 717 -13.36 18.53 9.38
CA ILE A 717 -13.75 18.73 7.98
C ILE A 717 -12.54 18.60 7.05
N GLY A 718 -11.36 19.06 7.49
CA GLY A 718 -10.12 18.93 6.74
C GLY A 718 -9.73 17.47 6.55
N TRP A 719 -9.91 16.64 7.59
CA TRP A 719 -9.72 15.19 7.49
C TRP A 719 -10.66 14.54 6.47
N TRP A 720 -11.97 14.86 6.51
CA TRP A 720 -12.94 14.31 5.57
C TRP A 720 -12.70 14.76 4.13
N ILE A 721 -12.29 16.01 3.92
CA ILE A 721 -11.95 16.51 2.58
C ILE A 721 -10.67 15.84 2.07
N ASN A 722 -9.64 15.66 2.91
CA ASN A 722 -8.45 14.90 2.54
C ASN A 722 -8.82 13.46 2.16
N LEU A 723 -9.69 12.79 2.92
CA LEU A 723 -10.18 11.47 2.57
C LEU A 723 -10.90 11.47 1.22
N LEU A 724 -11.84 12.40 0.98
CA LEU A 724 -12.56 12.47 -0.29
C LEU A 724 -11.62 12.69 -1.48
N VAL A 725 -10.76 13.69 -1.40
CA VAL A 725 -9.81 14.05 -2.47
C VAL A 725 -8.83 12.93 -2.73
N SER A 726 -8.20 12.38 -1.68
CA SER A 726 -7.28 11.25 -1.83
C SER A 726 -7.99 10.01 -2.38
N SER A 727 -9.24 9.74 -1.99
CA SER A 727 -10.03 8.62 -2.52
C SER A 727 -10.33 8.75 -4.01
N LEU A 728 -10.71 9.95 -4.48
CA LEU A 728 -10.98 10.22 -5.89
C LEU A 728 -9.72 10.00 -6.75
N VAL A 729 -8.59 10.57 -6.31
CA VAL A 729 -7.29 10.39 -6.98
C VAL A 729 -6.86 8.92 -6.94
N PHE A 730 -6.97 8.27 -5.79
CA PHE A 730 -6.61 6.87 -5.58
C PHE A 730 -7.36 5.93 -6.53
N VAL A 731 -8.70 6.03 -6.59
CA VAL A 731 -9.53 5.19 -7.46
C VAL A 731 -9.25 5.49 -8.94
N PHE A 732 -9.06 6.76 -9.29
CA PHE A 732 -8.73 7.18 -10.65
C PHE A 732 -7.40 6.59 -11.15
N ILE A 733 -6.35 6.68 -10.32
CA ILE A 733 -5.04 6.09 -10.65
C ILE A 733 -5.16 4.57 -10.74
N CYS A 734 -5.82 3.91 -9.78
CA CYS A 734 -6.00 2.45 -9.81
C CYS A 734 -6.77 1.99 -11.06
N TYR A 735 -7.76 2.75 -11.52
CA TYR A 735 -8.51 2.46 -12.74
C TYR A 735 -7.60 2.43 -13.98
N HIS A 736 -6.81 3.48 -14.18
CA HIS A 736 -5.88 3.57 -15.30
C HIS A 736 -4.72 2.58 -15.18
N LEU A 737 -4.22 2.36 -13.96
CA LEU A 737 -3.19 1.38 -13.68
C LEU A 737 -3.67 -0.05 -14.00
N SER A 738 -4.94 -0.37 -13.75
CA SER A 738 -5.51 -1.69 -14.07
C SER A 738 -5.56 -1.94 -15.58
N GLN A 739 -5.87 -0.90 -16.36
CA GLN A 739 -5.83 -0.98 -17.82
C GLN A 739 -4.40 -1.09 -18.35
N ALA A 740 -3.51 -0.24 -17.86
CA ALA A 740 -2.10 -0.23 -18.24
C ALA A 740 -1.47 -1.60 -17.96
N THR A 741 -1.65 -2.13 -16.74
CA THR A 741 -1.10 -3.42 -16.36
C THR A 741 -1.67 -4.57 -17.20
N GLY A 742 -2.96 -4.52 -17.57
CA GLY A 742 -3.58 -5.48 -18.48
C GLY A 742 -3.00 -5.45 -19.91
N THR A 743 -2.72 -4.25 -20.44
CA THR A 743 -2.08 -4.09 -21.76
C THR A 743 -0.62 -4.54 -21.74
N LEU A 744 0.15 -4.13 -20.73
CA LEU A 744 1.55 -4.54 -20.56
C LEU A 744 1.68 -6.05 -20.39
N THR A 745 0.80 -6.69 -19.62
CA THR A 745 0.79 -8.15 -19.47
C THR A 745 0.61 -8.85 -20.81
N ARG A 746 -0.35 -8.40 -21.63
CA ARG A 746 -0.58 -8.94 -22.98
C ARG A 746 0.62 -8.75 -23.89
N TRP A 747 1.24 -7.56 -23.84
CA TRP A 747 2.43 -7.26 -24.62
C TRP A 747 3.61 -8.16 -24.24
N ILE A 748 3.93 -8.26 -22.94
CA ILE A 748 5.01 -9.11 -22.40
C ILE A 748 4.78 -10.59 -22.75
N CYS A 749 3.53 -11.06 -22.67
CA CYS A 749 3.20 -12.47 -22.90
C CYS A 749 2.93 -12.83 -24.37
N SER A 750 2.97 -11.86 -25.29
CA SER A 750 2.57 -12.04 -26.70
C SER A 750 3.38 -13.13 -27.42
N GLY A 751 4.67 -13.28 -27.11
CA GLY A 751 5.52 -14.33 -27.68
C GLY A 751 5.09 -15.75 -27.31
N ALA A 752 4.71 -15.97 -26.04
CA ALA A 752 4.24 -17.28 -25.57
C ALA A 752 2.87 -17.63 -26.17
N GLN A 753 1.99 -16.63 -26.34
CA GLN A 753 0.68 -16.81 -26.96
C GLN A 753 0.79 -17.16 -28.45
N LYS A 754 1.67 -16.48 -29.18
CA LYS A 754 1.95 -16.78 -30.60
C LYS A 754 2.50 -18.20 -30.76
N SER A 755 3.49 -18.58 -29.97
CA SER A 755 4.08 -19.93 -30.02
C SER A 755 3.05 -21.05 -29.75
N GLN A 756 2.13 -20.85 -28.80
CA GLN A 756 1.06 -21.82 -28.52
C GLN A 756 0.06 -21.92 -29.69
N SER A 757 -0.26 -20.80 -30.35
CA SER A 757 -1.14 -20.81 -31.53
C SER A 757 -0.50 -21.53 -32.73
N THR A 758 0.81 -21.35 -32.95
CA THR A 758 1.54 -22.04 -34.00
C THR A 758 1.66 -23.55 -33.73
N ALA A 759 1.87 -23.95 -32.47
CA ALA A 759 1.89 -25.35 -32.07
C ALA A 759 0.52 -26.05 -32.20
N ALA A 760 -0.58 -25.32 -31.96
CA ALA A 760 -1.93 -25.83 -32.15
C ALA A 760 -2.32 -25.97 -33.63
N ALA A 761 -1.76 -25.14 -34.52
CA ALA A 761 -1.98 -25.21 -35.96
C ALA A 761 -1.19 -26.33 -36.66
N ALA A 762 -0.17 -26.91 -36.00
CA ALA A 762 0.68 -27.97 -36.54
C ALA A 762 0.26 -29.40 -36.13
N GLY A 763 -0.86 -29.57 -35.43
CA GLY A 763 -1.44 -30.88 -35.09
C GLY A 763 -2.58 -31.29 -36.06
N PRO A 764 -2.89 -32.59 -36.20
CA PRO A 764 -3.93 -33.04 -37.13
C PRO A 764 -5.29 -32.48 -36.75
N THR A 765 -6.01 -31.99 -37.76
CA THR A 765 -7.24 -31.22 -37.69
C THR A 765 -8.38 -32.00 -37.04
N THR A 766 -8.60 -31.83 -35.73
CA THR A 766 -9.88 -32.17 -35.09
C THR A 766 -10.78 -30.93 -35.03
N THR A 767 -11.86 -30.99 -35.81
CA THR A 767 -13.11 -30.23 -35.78
C THR A 767 -13.20 -29.05 -34.79
N LYS A 768 -13.23 -27.83 -35.37
CA LYS A 768 -13.67 -26.60 -34.71
C LYS A 768 -15.07 -26.81 -34.11
N THR A 769 -15.12 -27.03 -32.80
CA THR A 769 -16.37 -26.94 -32.06
C THR A 769 -16.63 -25.47 -31.76
N THR A 770 -17.81 -24.99 -32.16
CA THR A 770 -18.33 -23.64 -32.01
C THR A 770 -18.09 -23.10 -30.60
N THR A 771 -17.37 -21.98 -30.51
CA THR A 771 -17.04 -21.24 -29.29
C THR A 771 -18.28 -20.64 -28.66
N ASN A 772 -18.93 -21.39 -27.75
CA ASN A 772 -19.96 -20.88 -26.86
C ASN A 772 -19.37 -20.60 -25.46
N ASN A 773 -19.32 -19.31 -25.09
CA ASN A 773 -19.44 -18.74 -23.73
C ASN A 773 -18.72 -19.42 -22.54
N ALA A 774 -17.42 -19.70 -22.66
CA ALA A 774 -16.62 -20.22 -21.53
C ALA A 774 -15.39 -19.35 -21.16
N ASP A 775 -15.37 -18.05 -21.49
CA ASP A 775 -14.28 -17.14 -21.12
C ASP A 775 -14.35 -16.54 -19.70
N SER A 776 -15.28 -16.99 -18.88
CA SER A 776 -15.42 -16.55 -17.49
C SER A 776 -14.54 -17.36 -16.53
N VAL A 777 -13.25 -17.03 -16.47
CA VAL A 777 -12.46 -17.33 -15.25
C VAL A 777 -12.61 -16.14 -14.31
N PRO A 778 -13.14 -16.33 -13.09
CA PRO A 778 -13.53 -15.24 -12.19
C PRO A 778 -12.35 -14.48 -11.55
N LEU A 779 -11.12 -14.61 -12.05
CA LEU A 779 -9.91 -14.16 -11.34
C LEU A 779 -9.10 -13.08 -12.04
N LEU A 780 -9.18 -12.95 -13.37
CA LEU A 780 -8.45 -11.94 -14.11
C LEU A 780 -9.45 -10.94 -14.71
N PRO A 781 -9.27 -9.62 -14.52
CA PRO A 781 -9.98 -8.64 -15.34
C PRO A 781 -9.55 -8.86 -16.80
N THR A 782 -10.46 -9.39 -17.61
CA THR A 782 -10.28 -9.52 -19.05
C THR A 782 -10.92 -8.30 -19.67
N ASN A 783 -10.13 -7.42 -20.26
CA ASN A 783 -10.64 -6.39 -21.16
C ASN A 783 -11.06 -7.07 -22.46
N SER A 784 -12.27 -7.61 -22.52
CA SER A 784 -12.98 -7.70 -23.79
C SER A 784 -13.41 -6.27 -24.13
N LYS A 785 -12.92 -5.74 -25.25
CA LYS A 785 -13.50 -4.54 -25.84
C LYS A 785 -14.97 -4.86 -26.11
N ASP A 786 -15.89 -4.13 -25.48
CA ASP A 786 -17.24 -3.96 -26.03
C ASP A 786 -17.06 -3.09 -27.29
N GLU A 787 -16.67 -3.71 -28.41
CA GLU A 787 -16.98 -3.16 -29.72
C GLU A 787 -18.45 -3.49 -29.97
N GLY A 788 -19.28 -2.45 -29.95
CA GLY A 788 -20.69 -2.56 -30.30
C GLY A 788 -20.80 -2.89 -31.78
N ASP A 789 -21.11 -4.15 -32.09
CA ASP A 789 -21.70 -4.53 -33.38
C ASP A 789 -23.18 -4.12 -33.39
N ASP A 790 -23.41 -2.83 -33.64
CA ASP A 790 -24.63 -2.34 -34.28
C ASP A 790 -24.26 -1.96 -35.72
N SER A 791 -24.01 -2.95 -36.57
CA SER A 791 -24.06 -2.76 -38.01
C SER A 791 -25.44 -3.19 -38.53
N SER A 792 -26.40 -2.28 -38.39
CA SER A 792 -27.61 -2.32 -39.20
C SER A 792 -27.24 -1.98 -40.65
N SER A 793 -27.03 -3.00 -41.49
CA SER A 793 -26.92 -2.82 -42.93
C SER A 793 -28.32 -2.68 -43.53
N SER A 794 -28.80 -1.44 -43.68
CA SER A 794 -29.90 -1.11 -44.59
C SER A 794 -29.31 -0.68 -45.93
N SER A 795 -29.44 -1.51 -46.96
CA SER A 795 -29.37 -1.08 -48.35
C SER A 795 -30.56 -1.66 -49.11
N SER A 796 -31.50 -0.78 -49.43
CA SER A 796 -32.57 -0.99 -50.39
C SER A 796 -32.02 -1.33 -51.78
N LEU A 797 -32.62 -2.30 -52.48
CA LEU A 797 -32.89 -2.22 -53.92
C LEU A 797 -33.89 -3.33 -54.34
N ASN A 798 -34.80 -2.93 -55.23
CA ASN A 798 -36.01 -3.61 -55.68
C ASN A 798 -35.75 -4.81 -56.62
N ASP A 799 -36.73 -5.72 -56.57
CA ASP A 799 -37.37 -6.49 -57.66
C ASP A 799 -36.58 -7.39 -58.63
N LYS A 800 -36.92 -8.68 -58.50
CA LYS A 800 -37.42 -9.63 -59.52
C LYS A 800 -36.45 -10.63 -60.20
N PRO A 801 -36.98 -11.80 -60.61
CA PRO A 801 -36.45 -13.11 -60.22
C PRO A 801 -35.92 -13.93 -61.42
N VAL A 802 -35.41 -15.15 -61.20
CA VAL A 802 -35.72 -16.36 -62.02
C VAL A 802 -35.06 -17.63 -61.44
N GLN A 803 -35.95 -18.57 -61.11
CA GLN A 803 -35.97 -20.05 -61.26
C GLN A 803 -34.72 -20.94 -61.14
N GLY A 804 -34.91 -22.04 -60.40
CA GLY A 804 -34.31 -23.35 -60.70
C GLY A 804 -33.86 -24.15 -59.47
N GLY A 805 -34.72 -25.01 -58.90
CA GLY A 805 -34.28 -26.10 -57.99
C GLY A 805 -33.85 -27.35 -58.77
N PRO A 806 -33.72 -28.55 -58.16
CA PRO A 806 -33.39 -28.87 -56.76
C PRO A 806 -32.29 -29.97 -56.61
N ALA A 807 -31.84 -30.19 -55.36
CA ALA A 807 -31.36 -31.46 -54.76
C ALA A 807 -30.11 -32.19 -55.32
N LYS A 808 -29.17 -32.57 -54.43
CA LYS A 808 -29.05 -33.93 -53.85
C LYS A 808 -27.81 -34.07 -52.93
N LEU A 809 -27.98 -34.78 -51.82
CA LEU A 809 -26.92 -35.45 -51.07
C LEU A 809 -26.20 -36.47 -51.98
N MET A 810 -24.88 -36.65 -51.78
CA MET A 810 -24.29 -37.98 -51.66
C MET A 810 -22.86 -37.95 -51.10
N VAL A 811 -22.64 -38.88 -50.16
CA VAL A 811 -21.38 -39.30 -49.59
C VAL A 811 -20.72 -40.25 -50.59
N GLU A 812 -19.43 -40.10 -50.86
CA GLU A 812 -18.64 -41.21 -51.37
C GLU A 812 -17.22 -41.14 -50.84
N ARG A 813 -16.76 -42.33 -50.48
CA ARG A 813 -15.55 -42.73 -49.77
C ARG A 813 -14.73 -43.40 -50.85
N ASP A 814 -13.47 -43.02 -51.04
CA ASP A 814 -12.51 -43.92 -51.66
C ASP A 814 -11.09 -43.68 -51.17
N SER A 815 -10.43 -44.82 -51.05
CA SER A 815 -9.12 -45.14 -50.51
C SER A 815 -8.36 -45.84 -51.61
N GLU A 816 -7.12 -45.44 -51.89
CA GLU A 816 -6.11 -46.22 -52.62
C GLU A 816 -4.80 -45.41 -52.48
N ASP A 817 -3.87 -45.82 -51.64
CA ASP A 817 -2.83 -46.85 -51.80
C ASP A 817 -1.78 -46.58 -52.88
N SER A 818 -0.57 -46.58 -52.36
CA SER A 818 0.77 -46.32 -52.89
C SER A 818 1.18 -47.05 -54.17
N VAL A 819 1.94 -46.34 -55.01
CA VAL A 819 3.04 -46.93 -55.80
C VAL A 819 4.28 -46.06 -55.60
N ILE A 820 5.35 -46.69 -55.11
CA ILE A 820 6.69 -46.13 -54.94
C ILE A 820 7.41 -46.30 -56.27
N ASP A 821 7.96 -45.21 -56.81
CA ASP A 821 8.87 -45.26 -57.94
C ASP A 821 10.31 -45.10 -57.43
N ILE A 822 11.14 -46.11 -57.70
CA ILE A 822 12.56 -46.19 -57.39
C ILE A 822 13.27 -45.98 -58.71
N ASP A 823 13.72 -44.74 -58.95
CA ASP A 823 14.97 -44.40 -59.63
C ASP A 823 15.02 -42.88 -59.90
N SER A 824 15.67 -42.14 -59.01
CA SER A 824 16.26 -40.85 -59.39
C SER A 824 17.68 -40.73 -58.83
N PRO A 825 18.64 -40.18 -59.60
CA PRO A 825 20.04 -40.12 -59.19
C PRO A 825 20.24 -39.06 -58.10
N TRP A 826 21.04 -39.43 -57.12
CA TRP A 826 21.41 -38.65 -55.95
C TRP A 826 22.10 -37.33 -56.34
N ASP A 827 21.48 -36.19 -56.00
CA ASP A 827 22.12 -34.89 -55.98
C ASP A 827 22.83 -34.70 -54.62
N ASP A 828 24.15 -34.85 -54.64
CA ASP A 828 25.04 -34.83 -53.47
C ASP A 828 25.36 -33.40 -52.97
N SER A 829 24.54 -32.39 -53.32
CA SER A 829 24.83 -30.97 -53.02
C SER A 829 24.01 -30.33 -51.88
N LEU A 830 23.23 -31.08 -51.09
CA LEU A 830 22.35 -30.51 -50.05
C LEU A 830 22.55 -31.00 -48.60
N TYR A 831 23.73 -31.52 -48.27
CA TYR A 831 24.10 -31.85 -46.87
C TYR A 831 25.19 -30.94 -46.30
N GLU A 832 24.91 -29.64 -46.17
CA GLU A 832 25.51 -28.90 -45.05
C GLU A 832 24.81 -29.35 -43.76
N LYS A 833 25.43 -30.30 -43.04
CA LYS A 833 25.02 -30.65 -41.68
C LYS A 833 24.92 -29.35 -40.86
N PRO A 834 23.76 -28.99 -40.28
CA PRO A 834 23.71 -27.84 -39.40
C PRO A 834 24.62 -28.16 -38.23
N VAL A 835 25.69 -27.38 -38.10
CA VAL A 835 26.70 -27.61 -37.07
C VAL A 835 25.99 -27.70 -35.73
N TRP A 836 26.29 -28.70 -34.92
CA TRP A 836 25.56 -29.00 -33.68
C TRP A 836 25.40 -27.78 -32.76
N TYR A 837 26.34 -26.82 -32.80
CA TYR A 837 26.22 -25.55 -32.08
C TYR A 837 25.17 -24.60 -32.66
N LYS A 838 24.92 -24.59 -33.98
CA LYS A 838 23.83 -23.82 -34.62
C LYS A 838 22.47 -24.42 -34.27
N THR A 839 22.35 -25.75 -34.22
CA THR A 839 21.12 -26.45 -33.81
C THR A 839 20.87 -26.32 -32.31
N MET A 840 21.93 -26.38 -31.49
CA MET A 840 21.88 -26.12 -30.05
C MET A 840 21.58 -24.66 -29.76
N TYR A 841 22.17 -23.71 -30.50
CA TYR A 841 21.85 -22.29 -30.44
C TYR A 841 20.40 -22.04 -30.86
N HIS A 842 19.92 -22.63 -31.96
CA HIS A 842 18.51 -22.53 -32.35
C HIS A 842 17.57 -23.14 -31.30
N SER A 843 17.95 -24.26 -30.68
CA SER A 843 17.15 -24.91 -29.63
C SER A 843 17.15 -24.12 -28.31
N ILE A 844 18.30 -23.58 -27.89
CA ILE A 844 18.46 -22.69 -26.72
C ILE A 844 17.74 -21.37 -26.93
N VAL A 845 17.90 -20.79 -28.13
CA VAL A 845 17.32 -19.51 -28.49
C VAL A 845 15.84 -19.67 -28.83
N GLN A 846 15.30 -20.77 -29.35
CA GLN A 846 13.85 -20.86 -29.61
C GLN A 846 13.05 -21.46 -28.45
N ASN A 847 13.70 -22.21 -27.55
CA ASN A 847 13.01 -22.77 -26.40
C ASN A 847 12.73 -21.68 -25.34
N TYR A 848 11.45 -21.35 -25.20
CA TYR A 848 10.99 -20.32 -24.27
C TYR A 848 11.40 -20.59 -22.82
N TRP A 849 11.49 -21.85 -22.38
CA TRP A 849 11.95 -22.19 -21.02
C TRP A 849 13.39 -21.76 -20.78
N ILE A 850 14.25 -21.96 -21.78
CA ILE A 850 15.68 -21.61 -21.68
C ILE A 850 15.84 -20.09 -21.69
N ARG A 851 15.11 -19.37 -22.55
CA ARG A 851 15.06 -17.89 -22.50
C ARG A 851 14.57 -17.37 -21.16
N SER A 852 13.49 -17.94 -20.62
CA SER A 852 12.95 -17.54 -19.32
C SER A 852 13.93 -17.85 -18.19
N MET A 853 14.64 -18.98 -18.23
CA MET A 853 15.68 -19.31 -17.24
C MET A 853 16.88 -18.36 -17.32
N ILE A 854 17.39 -18.08 -18.52
CA ILE A 854 18.47 -17.11 -18.73
C ILE A 854 18.04 -15.73 -18.23
N TYR A 855 16.82 -15.30 -18.55
CA TYR A 855 16.27 -14.04 -18.07
C TYR A 855 16.14 -13.99 -16.55
N LEU A 856 15.66 -15.07 -15.91
CA LEU A 856 15.56 -15.16 -14.45
C LEU A 856 16.94 -15.14 -13.78
N ILE A 857 17.95 -15.80 -14.37
CA ILE A 857 19.33 -15.74 -13.90
C ILE A 857 19.87 -14.32 -14.05
N LEU A 858 19.64 -13.67 -15.20
CA LEU A 858 20.10 -12.31 -15.45
C LEU A 858 19.43 -11.29 -14.51
N MET A 859 18.12 -11.41 -14.29
CA MET A 859 17.39 -10.62 -13.29
C MET A 859 17.91 -10.89 -11.88
N GLY A 860 18.26 -12.13 -11.57
CA GLY A 860 18.89 -12.51 -10.31
C GLY A 860 20.27 -11.89 -10.11
N VAL A 861 21.08 -11.84 -11.17
CA VAL A 861 22.38 -11.16 -11.18
C VAL A 861 22.19 -9.65 -10.99
N VAL A 862 21.25 -9.03 -11.71
CA VAL A 862 20.90 -7.61 -11.55
C VAL A 862 20.48 -7.33 -10.11
N ASN A 863 19.63 -8.18 -9.52
CA ASN A 863 19.20 -8.01 -8.13
C ASN A 863 20.39 -8.02 -7.16
N ARG A 864 21.44 -8.82 -7.43
CA ARG A 864 22.66 -8.84 -6.62
C ARG A 864 23.41 -7.50 -6.60
N PHE A 865 23.24 -6.66 -7.62
CA PHE A 865 23.80 -5.30 -7.74
C PHE A 865 22.82 -4.20 -7.27
N CYS A 866 21.54 -4.54 -7.07
CA CYS A 866 20.52 -3.61 -6.57
C CYS A 866 20.36 -3.66 -5.03
N VAL A 867 20.82 -4.73 -4.37
CA VAL A 867 20.71 -4.96 -2.91
C VAL A 867 21.87 -4.37 -2.12
#